data_AF-A0A3G8LTE7-F1
#
_entry.id   AF-A0A3G8LTE7-F1
#
_cell.length_a   1.000
_cell.length_b   1.000
_cell.length_c   1.000
_cell.angle_alpha   90.00
_cell.angle_beta   90.00
_cell.angle_gamma   90.00
#
_symmetry.space_group_name_H-M   'P 1'
#
loop_
_entity.id
_entity.type
_entity.pdbx_description
1 polymer ?
#
loop_
_entity_poly.entity_id
_entity_poly.type
_entity_poly.pdbx_seq_one_letter_code
_entity_poly.pdbx_strand_id
1 'polypeptide(L)'
;MNPIVKSFEYGQHTVTLETGVIARQADAAVLASMGDTTVLVTVVGKKVADLSRDFFPLTVNYQEKTYAAGKIPGGFFKREGRPSEDETLIARLIDRPIRPLFPNGFKNEVQVIITVVSVDPQIEPDIVSMIGTSAALAISGIPFSGPLGAARVGYINDEYVLNPTVDQLATSSLNLVVAGTKAAVLMVESEAKALAEEIMLGAVSYGHDQQQVVVDAISEFKAEAGKPTWDWTAPVQDPVLVAKIKELAEAGMTEAYQIEVKQDRYVQVGIVKATAKAALIAENPDVDAREVDNLLGSLEKSVVRGRIISGKPRIDGREPDMIRALSVLAGVLPRTHGSSLFTRGETQALVTCTLGTERDAQKIDSIMGERTNRFMLHYNFPPYSVGETGMVGSPKRREIGHGKLAWRGMNAVMPSAEEFPYSIRVVSEITESNGSSSMASVCGTSLALMDAGVPIKTSVAGIAMGLVKEGDDFVVLSDILGDEDHLGDMDFKVAGTRDGITALQMDIKIEGITKEIMDIALQQAYGARVHILNVMDQAIGTHRGDISAHAPRITTIKINPEKIRDVIGKGGAVIRALTEETGTTIELDDNGTVKIASSNGEATKEAIRRIEEITAEVEVGRIYNGKVIRIVDFGAFVNILPGKDGLVHISQISDERVANVSDHLEMNQEVAVKVMEVDRQGRVRLSIKEAQAKETAE
;
A
#
# COMPACT_ATOMS: atom_id res chain seq x y z
N MET A 1 -3.37 -7.04 -44.69
CA MET A 1 -3.26 -7.24 -43.24
C MET A 1 -4.65 -7.67 -42.81
N ASN A 2 -4.79 -8.86 -42.25
CA ASN A 2 -6.11 -9.40 -41.92
C ASN A 2 -6.22 -9.43 -40.40
N PRO A 3 -6.84 -8.42 -39.78
CA PRO A 3 -7.08 -8.47 -38.35
C PRO A 3 -8.04 -9.61 -38.04
N ILE A 4 -7.77 -10.34 -36.96
CA ILE A 4 -8.75 -11.23 -36.34
C ILE A 4 -9.22 -10.51 -35.08
N VAL A 5 -10.53 -10.28 -34.99
CA VAL A 5 -11.15 -9.48 -33.94
C VAL A 5 -12.24 -10.31 -33.28
N LYS A 6 -12.20 -10.37 -31.95
CA LYS A 6 -13.24 -10.95 -31.12
C LYS A 6 -13.77 -9.89 -30.16
N SER A 7 -15.06 -9.61 -30.23
CA SER A 7 -15.74 -8.70 -29.30
C SER A 7 -16.84 -9.44 -28.54
N PHE A 8 -17.00 -9.12 -27.26
CA PHE A 8 -18.00 -9.72 -26.38
C PHE A 8 -18.37 -8.77 -25.23
N GLU A 9 -19.56 -8.93 -24.67
CA GLU A 9 -20.01 -8.15 -23.52
C GLU A 9 -19.49 -8.77 -22.22
N TYR A 10 -19.01 -7.92 -21.30
CA TYR A 10 -18.54 -8.34 -19.99
C TYR A 10 -19.03 -7.37 -18.90
N GLY A 11 -20.19 -7.69 -18.34
CA GLY A 11 -20.92 -6.78 -17.46
C GLY A 11 -21.49 -5.61 -18.26
N GLN A 12 -21.14 -4.39 -17.85
CA GLN A 12 -21.57 -3.16 -18.52
C GLN A 12 -20.64 -2.70 -19.65
N HIS A 13 -19.54 -3.43 -19.89
CA HIS A 13 -18.49 -3.03 -20.82
C HIS A 13 -18.37 -4.02 -21.98
N THR A 14 -18.13 -3.50 -23.18
CA THR A 14 -17.71 -4.33 -24.32
C THR A 14 -16.20 -4.53 -24.27
N VAL A 15 -15.76 -5.79 -24.32
CA VAL A 15 -14.34 -6.17 -24.45
C VAL A 15 -14.04 -6.55 -25.90
N THR A 16 -12.91 -6.08 -26.43
CA THR A 16 -12.44 -6.43 -27.78
C THR A 16 -11.00 -6.93 -27.75
N LEU A 17 -10.73 -8.03 -28.43
CA LEU A 17 -9.41 -8.64 -28.61
C LEU A 17 -9.08 -8.62 -30.10
N GLU A 18 -7.98 -7.97 -30.47
CA GLU A 18 -7.49 -7.92 -31.85
C GLU A 18 -6.07 -8.52 -31.96
N THR A 19 -5.83 -9.32 -33.00
CA THR A 19 -4.48 -9.78 -33.37
C THR A 19 -4.26 -9.78 -34.89
N GLY A 20 -3.02 -10.03 -35.31
CA GLY A 20 -2.63 -10.17 -36.72
C GLY A 20 -2.10 -8.90 -37.40
N VAL A 21 -2.21 -7.73 -36.75
CA VAL A 21 -1.78 -6.43 -37.30
C VAL A 21 -0.52 -5.90 -36.61
N ILE A 22 -0.55 -5.78 -35.28
CA ILE A 22 0.50 -5.15 -34.47
C ILE A 22 1.48 -6.21 -33.91
N ALA A 23 2.77 -5.86 -33.80
CA ALA A 23 3.81 -6.66 -33.14
C ALA A 23 3.94 -8.13 -33.62
N ARG A 24 3.70 -8.38 -34.91
CA ARG A 24 3.66 -9.71 -35.55
C ARG A 24 4.93 -10.57 -35.43
N GLN A 25 6.05 -10.00 -34.98
CA GLN A 25 7.29 -10.73 -34.72
C GLN A 25 7.29 -11.48 -33.37
N ALA A 26 6.41 -11.10 -32.43
CA ALA A 26 6.24 -11.82 -31.19
C ALA A 26 5.62 -13.21 -31.42
N ASP A 27 5.82 -14.15 -30.50
CA ASP A 27 5.08 -15.42 -30.51
C ASP A 27 3.57 -15.15 -30.43
N ALA A 28 3.15 -14.11 -29.72
CA ALA A 28 1.81 -13.55 -29.84
C ALA A 28 1.77 -12.06 -29.50
N ALA A 29 0.79 -11.37 -30.08
CA ALA A 29 0.43 -10.02 -29.70
C ALA A 29 -1.09 -9.85 -29.76
N VAL A 30 -1.67 -9.22 -28.74
CA VAL A 30 -3.09 -8.90 -28.68
C VAL A 30 -3.24 -7.44 -28.28
N LEU A 31 -4.01 -6.68 -29.06
CA LEU A 31 -4.52 -5.39 -28.63
C LEU A 31 -5.87 -5.65 -27.95
N ALA A 32 -5.92 -5.46 -26.64
CA ALA A 32 -7.12 -5.70 -25.84
C ALA A 32 -7.70 -4.37 -25.38
N SER A 33 -9.02 -4.21 -25.53
CA SER A 33 -9.75 -2.99 -25.15
C SER A 33 -10.97 -3.35 -24.31
N MET A 34 -11.29 -2.50 -23.33
CA MET A 34 -12.55 -2.51 -22.59
C MET A 34 -13.02 -1.06 -22.46
N GLY A 35 -14.11 -0.71 -23.15
CA GLY A 35 -14.38 0.70 -23.44
C GLY A 35 -13.21 1.35 -24.19
N ASP A 36 -12.83 2.57 -23.78
CA ASP A 36 -11.69 3.28 -24.39
C ASP A 36 -10.33 2.90 -23.75
N THR A 37 -10.32 2.15 -22.64
CA THR A 37 -9.07 1.63 -22.07
C THR A 37 -8.51 0.51 -22.94
N THR A 38 -7.32 0.73 -23.51
CA THR A 38 -6.67 -0.16 -24.47
C THR A 38 -5.23 -0.46 -24.07
N VAL A 39 -4.87 -1.74 -24.13
CA VAL A 39 -3.55 -2.26 -23.80
C VAL A 39 -3.00 -3.13 -24.94
N LEU A 40 -1.73 -2.93 -25.29
CA LEU A 40 -1.00 -3.83 -26.18
C LEU A 40 -0.27 -4.87 -25.33
N VAL A 41 -0.63 -6.13 -25.50
CA VAL A 41 0.02 -7.26 -24.84
C VAL A 41 0.84 -8.06 -25.84
N THR A 42 2.08 -8.35 -25.49
CA THR A 42 2.97 -9.18 -26.30
C THR A 42 3.60 -10.28 -25.47
N VAL A 43 3.80 -11.44 -26.09
CA VAL A 43 4.39 -12.61 -25.47
C VAL A 43 5.49 -13.13 -26.38
N VAL A 44 6.67 -13.36 -25.80
CA VAL A 44 7.81 -13.97 -26.48
C VAL A 44 8.36 -15.09 -25.60
N GLY A 45 8.52 -16.28 -26.18
CA GLY A 45 9.15 -17.42 -25.55
C GLY A 45 10.44 -17.79 -26.28
N LYS A 46 11.52 -17.96 -25.54
CA LYS A 46 12.77 -18.50 -26.10
C LYS A 46 12.60 -20.01 -26.34
N LYS A 47 12.77 -20.46 -27.59
CA LYS A 47 12.57 -21.88 -27.98
C LYS A 47 13.51 -22.86 -27.30
N VAL A 48 14.72 -22.41 -26.94
CA VAL A 48 15.74 -23.23 -26.27
C VAL A 48 15.81 -22.81 -24.80
N ALA A 49 15.57 -23.77 -23.90
CA ALA A 49 15.71 -23.58 -22.46
C ALA A 49 17.18 -23.47 -22.05
N ASP A 50 17.44 -22.65 -21.04
CA ASP A 50 18.74 -22.62 -20.37
C ASP A 50 18.74 -23.64 -19.23
N LEU A 51 19.28 -24.83 -19.49
CA LEU A 51 19.33 -25.93 -18.53
C LEU A 51 20.22 -25.65 -17.32
N SER A 52 20.99 -24.54 -17.31
CA SER A 52 21.73 -24.10 -16.13
C SER A 52 20.86 -23.44 -15.06
N ARG A 53 19.61 -23.08 -15.39
CA ARG A 53 18.68 -22.46 -14.46
C ARG A 53 17.80 -23.50 -13.79
N ASP A 54 17.66 -23.36 -12.47
CA ASP A 54 16.79 -24.24 -11.67
C ASP A 54 15.39 -23.68 -11.43
N PHE A 55 15.06 -22.55 -12.08
CA PHE A 55 13.74 -21.92 -11.98
C PHE A 55 13.16 -21.60 -13.37
N PHE A 56 11.83 -21.48 -13.44
CA PHE A 56 11.13 -21.03 -14.63
C PHE A 56 11.27 -19.50 -14.81
N PRO A 57 11.98 -19.01 -15.84
CA PRO A 57 12.24 -17.59 -16.02
C PRO A 57 11.07 -16.90 -16.75
N LEU A 58 9.98 -16.70 -16.01
CA LEU A 58 8.86 -15.87 -16.42
C LEU A 58 9.04 -14.44 -15.92
N THR A 59 9.06 -13.48 -16.85
CA THR A 59 9.09 -12.05 -16.56
C THR A 59 7.83 -11.37 -17.12
N VAL A 60 7.09 -10.69 -16.25
CA VAL A 60 5.96 -9.84 -16.64
C VAL A 60 6.35 -8.38 -16.44
N ASN A 61 6.22 -7.58 -17.50
CA ASN A 61 6.39 -6.15 -17.48
C ASN A 61 5.05 -5.49 -17.84
N TYR A 62 4.46 -4.75 -16.93
CA TYR A 62 3.35 -3.86 -17.21
C TYR A 62 3.87 -2.42 -17.21
N GLN A 63 3.50 -1.65 -18.23
CA GLN A 63 3.99 -0.30 -18.45
C GLN A 63 2.86 0.66 -18.78
N GLU A 64 2.85 1.80 -18.10
CA GLU A 64 1.93 2.89 -18.32
C GLU A 64 2.62 3.98 -19.12
N LYS A 65 2.01 4.40 -20.21
CA LYS A 65 2.49 5.53 -21.00
C LYS A 65 1.63 6.73 -20.73
N THR A 66 2.21 7.88 -20.40
CA THR A 66 1.40 9.05 -20.02
C THR A 66 0.59 9.58 -21.19
N TYR A 67 1.03 9.31 -22.43
CA TYR A 67 0.24 9.61 -23.63
C TYR A 67 -1.09 8.85 -23.66
N ALA A 68 -1.22 7.71 -22.97
CA ALA A 68 -2.48 6.97 -22.89
C ALA A 68 -3.59 7.82 -22.27
N ALA A 69 -3.22 8.74 -21.38
CA ALA A 69 -4.09 9.74 -20.75
C ALA A 69 -3.96 11.15 -21.39
N GLY A 70 -3.28 11.28 -22.55
CA GLY A 70 -3.03 12.57 -23.19
C GLY A 70 -2.10 13.51 -22.41
N LYS A 71 -1.26 12.98 -21.51
CA LYS A 71 -0.37 13.77 -20.64
C LYS A 71 1.10 13.65 -21.04
N ILE A 72 1.86 14.71 -20.78
CA ILE A 72 3.33 14.69 -20.78
C ILE A 72 3.80 14.39 -19.34
N PRO A 73 4.79 13.51 -19.11
CA PRO A 73 5.24 13.17 -17.76
C PRO A 73 5.66 14.39 -16.94
N GLY A 74 5.29 14.44 -15.65
CA GLY A 74 5.61 15.56 -14.76
C GLY A 74 7.11 15.78 -14.51
N GLY A 75 7.91 14.71 -14.56
CA GLY A 75 9.34 14.73 -14.25
C GLY A 75 10.19 15.66 -15.14
N PHE A 76 11.42 15.97 -14.68
CA PHE A 76 12.33 16.90 -15.37
C PHE A 76 12.62 16.50 -16.83
N PHE A 77 12.79 15.20 -17.09
CA PHE A 77 13.12 14.66 -18.41
C PHE A 77 11.93 14.56 -19.39
N LYS A 78 10.69 14.79 -18.92
CA LYS A 78 9.47 14.65 -19.74
C LYS A 78 9.37 13.29 -20.45
N ARG A 79 9.82 12.22 -19.76
CA ARG A 79 9.85 10.83 -20.21
C ARG A 79 9.57 9.91 -19.03
N GLU A 80 8.87 8.80 -19.27
CA GLU A 80 8.64 7.76 -18.28
C GLU A 80 9.98 7.14 -17.84
N GLY A 81 10.16 7.05 -16.51
CA GLY A 81 11.42 6.65 -15.89
C GLY A 81 11.40 5.21 -15.40
N ARG A 82 11.83 5.01 -14.15
CA ARG A 82 11.72 3.72 -13.46
C ARG A 82 10.24 3.33 -13.28
N PRO A 83 9.93 2.03 -13.21
CA PRO A 83 8.57 1.57 -12.95
C PRO A 83 7.99 2.19 -11.67
N SER A 84 6.74 2.59 -11.74
CA SER A 84 5.95 3.04 -10.60
C SER A 84 5.59 1.86 -9.68
N GLU A 85 5.05 2.17 -8.50
CA GLU A 85 4.50 1.16 -7.61
C GLU A 85 3.31 0.44 -8.27
N ASP A 86 2.40 1.17 -8.89
CA ASP A 86 1.24 0.62 -9.59
C ASP A 86 1.69 -0.30 -10.74
N GLU A 87 2.68 0.11 -11.53
CA GLU A 87 3.21 -0.72 -12.62
C GLU A 87 3.80 -2.05 -12.09
N THR A 88 4.51 -1.96 -10.96
CA THR A 88 5.10 -3.13 -10.30
C THR A 88 4.04 -4.05 -9.70
N LEU A 89 3.00 -3.48 -9.09
CA LEU A 89 1.90 -4.20 -8.46
C LEU A 89 1.03 -4.91 -9.49
N ILE A 90 0.65 -4.23 -10.58
CA ILE A 90 -0.13 -4.83 -11.68
C ILE A 90 0.69 -5.92 -12.38
N ALA A 91 1.98 -5.71 -12.62
CA ALA A 91 2.84 -6.77 -13.15
C ALA A 91 2.87 -8.01 -12.26
N ARG A 92 2.81 -7.85 -10.92
CA ARG A 92 2.69 -8.99 -9.99
C ARG A 92 1.29 -9.61 -10.01
N LEU A 93 0.25 -8.80 -10.08
CA LEU A 93 -1.14 -9.23 -10.17
C LEU A 93 -1.37 -10.11 -11.40
N ILE A 94 -0.71 -9.80 -12.53
CA ILE A 94 -0.76 -10.61 -13.77
C ILE A 94 0.10 -11.87 -13.65
N ASP A 95 1.32 -11.78 -13.09
CA ASP A 95 2.28 -12.90 -12.97
C ASP A 95 1.73 -14.06 -12.13
N ARG A 96 1.10 -13.75 -10.98
CA ARG A 96 0.60 -14.72 -10.01
C ARG A 96 -0.33 -15.79 -10.61
N PRO A 97 -1.43 -15.44 -11.32
CA PRO A 97 -2.33 -16.45 -11.88
C PRO A 97 -1.79 -17.14 -13.15
N ILE A 98 -0.89 -16.52 -13.93
CA ILE A 98 -0.37 -17.19 -15.15
C ILE A 98 0.75 -18.18 -14.85
N ARG A 99 1.56 -17.93 -13.80
CA ARG A 99 2.72 -18.77 -13.45
C ARG A 99 2.39 -20.24 -13.21
N PRO A 100 1.35 -20.62 -12.42
CA PRO A 100 1.03 -22.03 -12.19
C PRO A 100 0.46 -22.75 -13.42
N LEU A 101 0.06 -22.02 -14.46
CA LEU A 101 -0.50 -22.60 -15.68
C LEU A 101 0.56 -23.06 -16.69
N PHE A 102 1.83 -22.71 -16.49
CA PHE A 102 2.92 -23.29 -17.27
C PHE A 102 3.20 -24.71 -16.76
N PRO A 103 3.40 -25.68 -17.66
CA PRO A 103 3.54 -27.07 -17.27
C PRO A 103 4.81 -27.29 -16.43
N ASN A 104 4.73 -28.23 -15.48
CA ASN A 104 5.87 -28.59 -14.63
C ASN A 104 7.09 -28.98 -15.48
N GLY A 105 8.26 -28.45 -15.11
CA GLY A 105 9.51 -28.67 -15.84
C GLY A 105 9.72 -27.73 -17.04
N PHE A 106 8.75 -26.86 -17.39
CA PHE A 106 8.94 -25.85 -18.41
C PHE A 106 9.90 -24.75 -17.93
N LYS A 107 11.10 -24.72 -18.50
CA LYS A 107 12.20 -23.80 -18.12
C LYS A 107 12.62 -22.83 -19.23
N ASN A 108 11.85 -22.78 -20.31
CA ASN A 108 12.06 -21.81 -21.37
C ASN A 108 11.80 -20.39 -20.85
N GLU A 109 12.64 -19.44 -21.24
CA GLU A 109 12.44 -18.04 -20.85
C GLU A 109 11.21 -17.47 -21.55
N VAL A 110 10.29 -16.89 -20.78
CA VAL A 110 9.06 -16.27 -21.29
C VAL A 110 8.99 -14.84 -20.78
N GLN A 111 8.79 -13.91 -21.71
CA GLN A 111 8.56 -12.51 -21.39
C GLN A 111 7.18 -12.09 -21.87
N VAL A 112 6.41 -11.49 -20.96
CA VAL A 112 5.14 -10.83 -21.25
C VAL A 112 5.34 -9.33 -21.06
N ILE A 113 5.05 -8.54 -22.09
CA ILE A 113 5.10 -7.07 -22.02
C ILE A 113 3.70 -6.53 -22.31
N ILE A 114 3.14 -5.81 -21.35
CA ILE A 114 1.87 -5.10 -21.42
C ILE A 114 2.17 -3.61 -21.43
N THR A 115 1.64 -2.91 -22.44
CA THR A 115 1.76 -1.45 -22.56
C THR A 115 0.37 -0.84 -22.62
N VAL A 116 0.03 0.03 -21.67
CA VAL A 116 -1.20 0.82 -21.74
C VAL A 116 -1.03 1.90 -22.78
N VAL A 117 -1.88 1.88 -23.81
CA VAL A 117 -1.78 2.79 -24.97
C VAL A 117 -2.93 3.80 -25.05
N SER A 118 -4.04 3.51 -24.38
CA SER A 118 -5.15 4.46 -24.16
C SER A 118 -5.83 4.12 -22.84
N VAL A 119 -6.31 5.12 -22.11
CA VAL A 119 -7.01 4.90 -20.84
C VAL A 119 -8.26 5.76 -20.74
N ASP A 120 -9.38 5.11 -20.46
CA ASP A 120 -10.58 5.71 -19.93
C ASP A 120 -10.39 5.90 -18.41
N PRO A 121 -10.49 7.13 -17.86
CA PRO A 121 -10.39 7.37 -16.42
C PRO A 121 -11.38 6.58 -15.55
N GLN A 122 -12.46 6.05 -16.12
CA GLN A 122 -13.44 5.22 -15.41
C GLN A 122 -13.09 3.73 -15.38
N ILE A 123 -12.16 3.26 -16.21
CA ILE A 123 -11.84 1.83 -16.37
C ILE A 123 -10.36 1.59 -16.08
N GLU A 124 -10.07 1.01 -14.91
CA GLU A 124 -8.70 0.63 -14.55
C GLU A 124 -8.12 -0.41 -15.56
N PRO A 125 -6.88 -0.25 -16.06
CA PRO A 125 -6.33 -1.12 -17.10
C PRO A 125 -5.96 -2.54 -16.66
N ASP A 126 -5.96 -2.83 -15.37
CA ASP A 126 -5.42 -4.07 -14.83
C ASP A 126 -6.21 -5.31 -15.26
N ILE A 127 -7.56 -5.28 -15.18
CA ILE A 127 -8.41 -6.37 -15.65
C ILE A 127 -8.21 -6.59 -17.16
N VAL A 128 -8.23 -5.52 -17.96
CA VAL A 128 -8.00 -5.61 -19.43
C VAL A 128 -6.63 -6.21 -19.73
N SER A 129 -5.61 -5.85 -18.93
CA SER A 129 -4.25 -6.38 -19.05
C SER A 129 -4.16 -7.86 -18.74
N MET A 130 -4.88 -8.33 -17.73
CA MET A 130 -4.96 -9.77 -17.40
C MET A 130 -5.65 -10.55 -18.52
N ILE A 131 -6.76 -10.02 -19.04
CA ILE A 131 -7.51 -10.62 -20.16
C ILE A 131 -6.63 -10.68 -21.42
N GLY A 132 -5.99 -9.56 -21.79
CA GLY A 132 -5.11 -9.49 -22.96
C GLY A 132 -3.87 -10.40 -22.84
N THR A 133 -3.33 -10.57 -21.63
CA THR A 133 -2.23 -11.50 -21.34
C THR A 133 -2.67 -12.94 -21.53
N SER A 134 -3.83 -13.30 -20.98
CA SER A 134 -4.43 -14.62 -21.14
C SER A 134 -4.66 -14.94 -22.62
N ALA A 135 -5.22 -13.98 -23.38
CA ALA A 135 -5.45 -14.14 -24.81
C ALA A 135 -4.14 -14.29 -25.60
N ALA A 136 -3.13 -13.45 -25.34
CA ALA A 136 -1.86 -13.51 -26.03
C ALA A 136 -1.12 -14.83 -25.74
N LEU A 137 -1.08 -15.28 -24.48
CA LEU A 137 -0.52 -16.60 -24.14
C LEU A 137 -1.26 -17.72 -24.86
N ALA A 138 -2.60 -17.69 -24.86
CA ALA A 138 -3.44 -18.71 -25.49
C ALA A 138 -3.18 -18.88 -26.99
N ILE A 139 -2.93 -17.78 -27.73
CA ILE A 139 -2.66 -17.84 -29.18
C ILE A 139 -1.17 -18.02 -29.54
N SER A 140 -0.25 -17.95 -28.57
CA SER A 140 1.21 -17.97 -28.81
C SER A 140 1.75 -19.34 -29.25
N GLY A 141 1.03 -20.41 -28.93
CA GLY A 141 1.51 -21.79 -29.05
C GLY A 141 2.47 -22.23 -27.95
N ILE A 142 2.90 -21.34 -27.04
CA ILE A 142 3.71 -21.71 -25.87
C ILE A 142 2.91 -22.69 -24.99
N PRO A 143 3.53 -23.73 -24.41
CA PRO A 143 2.86 -24.62 -23.47
C PRO A 143 2.25 -23.84 -22.29
N PHE A 144 0.93 -23.77 -22.25
CA PHE A 144 0.18 -22.97 -21.29
C PHE A 144 -1.21 -23.59 -21.09
N SER A 145 -1.56 -23.90 -19.85
CA SER A 145 -2.79 -24.60 -19.45
C SER A 145 -3.97 -23.65 -19.19
N GLY A 146 -3.98 -22.49 -19.85
CA GLY A 146 -5.11 -21.57 -19.84
C GLY A 146 -6.11 -21.84 -20.99
N PRO A 147 -7.00 -20.88 -21.30
CA PRO A 147 -6.98 -19.49 -20.82
C PRO A 147 -7.50 -19.33 -19.39
N LEU A 148 -7.20 -18.16 -18.81
CA LEU A 148 -7.78 -17.68 -17.56
C LEU A 148 -8.64 -16.43 -17.82
N GLY A 149 -9.61 -16.19 -16.95
CA GLY A 149 -10.36 -14.95 -16.85
C GLY A 149 -9.82 -14.04 -15.74
N ALA A 150 -10.38 -12.84 -15.65
CA ALA A 150 -10.17 -11.95 -14.51
C ALA A 150 -11.42 -11.09 -14.30
N ALA A 151 -11.78 -10.85 -13.05
CA ALA A 151 -12.88 -9.98 -12.65
C ALA A 151 -12.45 -9.08 -11.51
N ARG A 152 -12.93 -7.84 -11.53
CA ARG A 152 -13.01 -7.01 -10.32
C ARG A 152 -14.43 -7.07 -9.77
N VAL A 153 -14.57 -7.20 -8.46
CA VAL A 153 -15.86 -7.25 -7.77
C VAL A 153 -15.91 -6.14 -6.73
N GLY A 154 -16.93 -5.29 -6.85
CA GLY A 154 -17.34 -4.32 -5.84
C GLY A 154 -18.51 -4.84 -4.99
N TYR A 155 -18.76 -4.17 -3.86
CA TYR A 155 -19.89 -4.44 -2.99
C TYR A 155 -20.57 -3.10 -2.63
N ILE A 156 -21.70 -2.82 -3.28
CA ILE A 156 -22.41 -1.54 -3.24
C ILE A 156 -23.88 -1.83 -2.96
N ASN A 157 -24.48 -1.15 -1.97
CA ASN A 157 -25.88 -1.36 -1.56
C ASN A 157 -26.22 -2.84 -1.31
N ASP A 158 -25.30 -3.56 -0.66
CA ASP A 158 -25.41 -5.00 -0.36
C ASP A 158 -25.48 -5.93 -1.59
N GLU A 159 -25.03 -5.46 -2.75
CA GLU A 159 -24.97 -6.25 -3.99
C GLU A 159 -23.55 -6.32 -4.55
N TYR A 160 -23.21 -7.46 -5.16
CA TYR A 160 -21.97 -7.62 -5.91
C TYR A 160 -22.06 -6.91 -7.27
N VAL A 161 -21.06 -6.09 -7.56
CA VAL A 161 -20.97 -5.35 -8.84
C VAL A 161 -19.75 -5.81 -9.61
N LEU A 162 -19.93 -6.21 -10.87
CA LEU A 162 -18.85 -6.67 -11.75
C LEU A 162 -18.16 -5.49 -12.43
N ASN A 163 -16.84 -5.48 -12.41
CA ASN A 163 -15.96 -4.48 -13.02
C ASN A 163 -16.46 -3.04 -12.78
N PRO A 164 -16.68 -2.65 -11.50
CA PRO A 164 -17.14 -1.32 -11.15
C PRO A 164 -16.18 -0.25 -11.69
N THR A 165 -16.72 0.89 -12.11
CA THR A 165 -15.90 2.03 -12.51
C THR A 165 -15.15 2.62 -11.31
N VAL A 166 -14.16 3.47 -11.58
CA VAL A 166 -13.42 4.21 -10.54
C VAL A 166 -14.38 4.96 -9.60
N ASP A 167 -15.42 5.61 -10.14
CA ASP A 167 -16.41 6.33 -9.34
C ASP A 167 -17.27 5.39 -8.49
N GLN A 168 -17.68 4.25 -9.04
CA GLN A 168 -18.44 3.23 -8.30
C GLN A 168 -17.61 2.66 -7.14
N LEU A 169 -16.32 2.39 -7.37
CA LEU A 169 -15.39 1.88 -6.35
C LEU A 169 -15.23 2.83 -5.16
N ALA A 170 -15.29 4.15 -5.36
CA ALA A 170 -15.20 5.12 -4.27
C ALA A 170 -16.30 4.92 -3.21
N THR A 171 -17.49 4.48 -3.64
CA THR A 171 -18.63 4.16 -2.77
C THR A 171 -18.71 2.68 -2.36
N SER A 172 -17.89 1.83 -2.96
CA SER A 172 -17.85 0.40 -2.66
C SER A 172 -17.25 0.12 -1.28
N SER A 173 -17.74 -0.96 -0.66
CA SER A 173 -17.13 -1.55 0.55
C SER A 173 -16.12 -2.65 0.23
N LEU A 174 -15.97 -3.01 -1.05
CA LEU A 174 -15.06 -4.04 -1.53
C LEU A 174 -14.35 -3.60 -2.82
N ASN A 175 -13.06 -3.87 -2.91
CA ASN A 175 -12.32 -3.89 -4.16
C ASN A 175 -11.56 -5.21 -4.22
N LEU A 176 -12.16 -6.21 -4.87
CA LEU A 176 -11.61 -7.55 -4.98
C LEU A 176 -11.28 -7.86 -6.44
N VAL A 177 -10.06 -8.30 -6.71
CA VAL A 177 -9.67 -8.87 -8.00
C VAL A 177 -9.52 -10.37 -7.84
N VAL A 178 -10.16 -11.12 -8.75
CA VAL A 178 -10.07 -12.58 -8.82
C VAL A 178 -9.73 -13.01 -10.24
N ALA A 179 -8.87 -14.00 -10.37
CA ALA A 179 -8.51 -14.63 -11.63
C ALA A 179 -8.46 -16.14 -11.50
N GLY A 180 -8.94 -16.84 -12.52
CA GLY A 180 -9.08 -18.28 -12.51
C GLY A 180 -9.25 -18.88 -13.90
N THR A 181 -9.10 -20.19 -13.99
CA THR A 181 -9.49 -20.97 -15.17
C THR A 181 -10.98 -21.29 -15.12
N LYS A 182 -11.43 -22.10 -16.09
CA LYS A 182 -12.78 -22.66 -16.06
C LYS A 182 -13.07 -23.50 -14.81
N ALA A 183 -12.06 -24.22 -14.32
CA ALA A 183 -12.23 -25.18 -13.25
C ALA A 183 -11.98 -24.59 -11.86
N ALA A 184 -11.09 -23.61 -11.72
CA ALA A 184 -10.65 -23.15 -10.41
C ALA A 184 -10.22 -21.68 -10.40
N VAL A 185 -10.38 -21.06 -9.22
CA VAL A 185 -9.72 -19.80 -8.89
C VAL A 185 -8.22 -20.05 -8.70
N LEU A 186 -7.39 -19.15 -9.22
CA LEU A 186 -5.93 -19.23 -9.09
C LEU A 186 -5.38 -18.13 -8.18
N MET A 187 -5.98 -16.95 -8.21
CA MET A 187 -5.49 -15.79 -7.49
C MET A 187 -6.63 -14.90 -7.03
N VAL A 188 -6.53 -14.43 -5.79
CA VAL A 188 -7.37 -13.37 -5.22
C VAL A 188 -6.48 -12.29 -4.61
N GLU A 189 -6.89 -11.04 -4.78
CA GLU A 189 -6.31 -9.86 -4.13
C GLU A 189 -7.41 -8.88 -3.79
N SER A 190 -7.60 -8.52 -2.51
CA SER A 190 -8.68 -7.63 -2.13
C SER A 190 -8.35 -6.62 -1.05
N GLU A 191 -9.11 -5.53 -1.06
CA GLU A 191 -9.25 -4.54 -0.01
C GLU A 191 -10.74 -4.39 0.33
N ALA A 192 -11.09 -4.42 1.61
CA ALA A 192 -12.47 -4.42 2.08
C ALA A 192 -12.67 -3.55 3.32
N LYS A 193 -13.86 -2.98 3.49
CA LYS A 193 -14.25 -2.19 4.67
C LYS A 193 -14.81 -3.10 5.77
N ALA A 194 -13.97 -4.00 6.29
CA ALA A 194 -14.32 -4.96 7.36
C ALA A 194 -15.58 -5.78 7.04
N LEU A 195 -15.56 -6.54 5.94
CA LEU A 195 -16.67 -7.38 5.49
C LEU A 195 -16.58 -8.81 6.04
N ALA A 196 -17.71 -9.44 6.32
CA ALA A 196 -17.76 -10.81 6.81
C ALA A 196 -17.17 -11.82 5.81
N GLU A 197 -16.65 -12.94 6.34
CA GLU A 197 -16.07 -14.05 5.59
C GLU A 197 -16.99 -14.56 4.46
N GLU A 198 -18.30 -14.69 4.75
CA GLU A 198 -19.30 -15.13 3.78
C GLU A 198 -19.43 -14.17 2.59
N ILE A 199 -19.42 -12.85 2.85
CA ILE A 199 -19.51 -11.83 1.81
C ILE A 199 -18.24 -11.87 0.94
N MET A 200 -17.07 -12.03 1.56
CA MET A 200 -15.80 -12.13 0.84
C MET A 200 -15.74 -13.38 -0.04
N LEU A 201 -16.15 -14.54 0.49
CA LEU A 201 -16.20 -15.78 -0.28
C LEU A 201 -17.23 -15.71 -1.41
N GLY A 202 -18.40 -15.13 -1.15
CA GLY A 202 -19.41 -14.88 -2.17
C GLY A 202 -18.91 -13.98 -3.30
N ALA A 203 -18.09 -12.97 -3.00
CA ALA A 203 -17.46 -12.12 -4.02
C ALA A 203 -16.45 -12.90 -4.88
N VAL A 204 -15.67 -13.80 -4.29
CA VAL A 204 -14.76 -14.68 -5.03
C VAL A 204 -15.55 -15.59 -5.98
N SER A 205 -16.61 -16.24 -5.50
CA SER A 205 -17.48 -17.08 -6.33
C SER A 205 -18.14 -16.28 -7.45
N TYR A 206 -18.74 -15.12 -7.13
CA TYR A 206 -19.37 -14.25 -8.12
C TYR A 206 -18.38 -13.84 -9.22
N GLY A 207 -17.17 -13.39 -8.86
CA GLY A 207 -16.16 -13.02 -9.86
C GLY A 207 -15.63 -14.22 -10.65
N HIS A 208 -15.59 -15.42 -10.07
CA HIS A 208 -15.26 -16.67 -10.78
C HIS A 208 -16.32 -17.09 -11.78
N ASP A 209 -17.60 -16.93 -11.44
CA ASP A 209 -18.72 -17.21 -12.34
C ASP A 209 -18.77 -16.20 -13.49
N GLN A 210 -18.64 -14.90 -13.19
CA GLN A 210 -18.72 -13.84 -14.20
C GLN A 210 -17.58 -13.91 -15.21
N GLN A 211 -16.35 -14.23 -14.77
CA GLN A 211 -15.20 -14.27 -15.67
C GLN A 211 -15.25 -15.44 -16.68
N GLN A 212 -16.16 -16.40 -16.54
CA GLN A 212 -16.29 -17.51 -17.49
C GLN A 212 -16.60 -17.04 -18.91
N VAL A 213 -17.34 -15.93 -19.05
CA VAL A 213 -17.59 -15.28 -20.35
C VAL A 213 -16.29 -14.93 -21.06
N VAL A 214 -15.29 -14.45 -20.31
CA VAL A 214 -13.96 -14.14 -20.84
C VAL A 214 -13.21 -15.41 -21.24
N VAL A 215 -13.23 -16.44 -20.39
CA VAL A 215 -12.54 -17.72 -20.65
C VAL A 215 -13.06 -18.36 -21.93
N ASP A 216 -14.37 -18.38 -22.11
CA ASP A 216 -15.02 -18.92 -23.30
C ASP A 216 -14.68 -18.07 -24.54
N ALA A 217 -14.74 -16.74 -24.44
CA ALA A 217 -14.40 -15.84 -25.55
C ALA A 217 -12.93 -15.96 -25.99
N ILE A 218 -11.98 -16.10 -25.05
CA ILE A 218 -10.56 -16.33 -25.38
C ILE A 218 -10.37 -17.72 -26.01
N SER A 219 -11.11 -18.73 -25.57
CA SER A 219 -11.05 -20.07 -26.15
C SER A 219 -11.51 -20.07 -27.61
N GLU A 220 -12.58 -19.34 -27.91
CA GLU A 220 -13.05 -19.11 -29.28
C GLU A 220 -12.03 -18.31 -30.11
N PHE A 221 -11.48 -17.24 -29.54
CA PHE A 221 -10.42 -16.45 -30.20
C PHE A 221 -9.17 -17.29 -30.50
N LYS A 222 -8.79 -18.21 -29.61
CA LYS A 222 -7.70 -19.17 -29.83
C LYS A 222 -7.99 -20.13 -30.97
N ALA A 223 -9.22 -20.60 -31.11
CA ALA A 223 -9.59 -21.49 -32.20
C ALA A 223 -9.43 -20.82 -33.58
N GLU A 224 -9.64 -19.51 -33.66
CA GLU A 224 -9.52 -18.74 -34.90
C GLU A 224 -8.08 -18.25 -35.18
N ALA A 225 -7.37 -17.76 -34.15
CA ALA A 225 -6.10 -17.06 -34.30
C ALA A 225 -4.87 -17.81 -33.75
N GLY A 226 -5.07 -18.97 -33.13
CA GLY A 226 -4.01 -19.70 -32.43
C GLY A 226 -2.90 -20.19 -33.36
N LYS A 227 -1.66 -19.95 -32.96
CA LYS A 227 -0.49 -20.58 -33.59
C LYS A 227 -0.39 -22.06 -33.16
N PRO A 228 0.28 -22.91 -33.97
CA PRO A 228 0.55 -24.28 -33.59
C PRO A 228 1.25 -24.36 -32.23
N THR A 229 0.78 -25.26 -31.37
CA THR A 229 1.43 -25.54 -30.09
C THR A 229 2.85 -25.99 -30.33
N TRP A 230 3.77 -25.55 -29.45
CA TRP A 230 5.16 -25.99 -29.51
C TRP A 230 5.23 -27.49 -29.29
N ASP A 231 6.11 -28.14 -30.03
CA ASP A 231 6.49 -29.53 -29.76
C ASP A 231 7.38 -29.55 -28.50
N TRP A 232 6.73 -29.68 -27.36
CA TRP A 232 7.37 -29.72 -26.05
C TRP A 232 6.78 -30.86 -25.23
N THR A 233 7.66 -31.64 -24.62
CA THR A 233 7.30 -32.70 -23.69
C THR A 233 7.96 -32.45 -22.35
N ALA A 234 7.26 -32.78 -21.27
CA ALA A 234 7.85 -32.73 -19.94
C ALA A 234 9.09 -33.65 -19.86
N PRO A 235 10.14 -33.26 -19.11
CA PRO A 235 11.26 -34.14 -18.83
C PRO A 235 10.77 -35.46 -18.21
N VAL A 236 11.21 -36.59 -18.77
CA VAL A 236 10.90 -37.92 -18.22
C VAL A 236 11.76 -38.13 -16.99
N GLN A 237 11.13 -38.43 -15.84
CA GLN A 237 11.85 -38.83 -14.64
C GLN A 237 12.22 -40.31 -14.72
N ASP A 238 13.46 -40.67 -14.39
CA ASP A 238 13.87 -42.07 -14.29
C ASP A 238 13.23 -42.74 -13.04
N PRO A 239 12.28 -43.68 -13.20
CA PRO A 239 11.62 -44.31 -12.07
C PRO A 239 12.57 -45.14 -11.19
N VAL A 240 13.68 -45.64 -11.76
CA VAL A 240 14.70 -46.38 -11.01
C VAL A 240 15.45 -45.42 -10.10
N LEU A 241 15.84 -44.26 -10.61
CA LEU A 241 16.49 -43.20 -9.84
C LEU A 241 15.58 -42.68 -8.72
N VAL A 242 14.30 -42.44 -9.01
CA VAL A 242 13.29 -42.03 -8.00
C VAL A 242 13.20 -43.05 -6.86
N ALA A 243 13.08 -44.33 -7.19
CA ALA A 243 13.03 -45.40 -6.18
C ALA A 243 14.31 -45.47 -5.35
N LYS A 244 15.48 -45.28 -5.97
CA LYS A 244 16.77 -45.30 -5.28
C LYS A 244 16.96 -44.10 -4.34
N ILE A 245 16.57 -42.90 -4.78
CA ILE A 245 16.57 -41.70 -3.94
C ILE A 245 15.69 -41.91 -2.71
N LYS A 246 14.50 -42.49 -2.89
CA LYS A 246 13.59 -42.81 -1.79
C LYS A 246 14.25 -43.76 -0.79
N GLU A 247 14.84 -44.87 -1.26
CA GLU A 247 15.57 -45.84 -0.42
C GLU A 247 16.68 -45.18 0.42
N LEU A 248 17.45 -44.28 -0.18
CA LEU A 248 18.62 -43.68 0.46
C LEU A 248 18.29 -42.52 1.41
N ALA A 249 17.24 -41.75 1.13
CA ALA A 249 17.02 -40.46 1.79
C ALA A 249 15.73 -40.37 2.61
N GLU A 250 14.70 -41.19 2.36
CA GLU A 250 13.36 -40.99 2.96
C GLU A 250 13.38 -41.05 4.49
N ALA A 251 14.08 -42.04 5.07
CA ALA A 251 14.17 -42.19 6.52
C ALA A 251 14.88 -40.98 7.16
N GLY A 252 16.06 -40.61 6.65
CA GLY A 252 16.82 -39.45 7.14
C GLY A 252 16.06 -38.13 6.95
N MET A 253 15.33 -37.98 5.84
CA MET A 253 14.47 -36.82 5.59
C MET A 253 13.32 -36.76 6.61
N THR A 254 12.69 -37.90 6.89
CA THR A 254 11.60 -37.99 7.86
C THR A 254 12.05 -37.64 9.28
N GLU A 255 13.26 -38.02 9.66
CA GLU A 255 13.88 -37.63 10.94
C GLU A 255 14.24 -36.14 10.94
N ALA A 256 14.82 -35.62 9.86
CA ALA A 256 15.19 -34.21 9.75
C ALA A 256 13.97 -33.27 9.91
N TYR A 257 12.82 -33.62 9.31
CA TYR A 257 11.58 -32.85 9.44
C TYR A 257 10.86 -32.99 10.78
N GLN A 258 11.45 -33.70 11.75
CA GLN A 258 11.01 -33.69 13.15
C GLN A 258 11.83 -32.70 14.01
N ILE A 259 12.83 -32.04 13.42
CA ILE A 259 13.60 -30.98 14.08
C ILE A 259 12.81 -29.67 13.99
N GLU A 260 12.45 -29.09 15.14
CA GLU A 260 11.61 -27.89 15.21
C GLU A 260 12.35 -26.63 14.73
N VAL A 261 13.58 -26.43 15.20
CA VAL A 261 14.41 -25.25 14.87
C VAL A 261 14.79 -25.24 13.40
N LYS A 262 14.42 -24.16 12.68
CA LYS A 262 14.59 -24.07 11.22
C LYS A 262 16.04 -24.30 10.78
N GLN A 263 16.99 -23.63 11.42
CA GLN A 263 18.41 -23.69 11.01
C GLN A 263 18.98 -25.09 11.18
N ASP A 264 18.72 -25.74 12.32
CA ASP A 264 19.17 -27.10 12.60
C ASP A 264 18.54 -28.11 11.65
N ARG A 265 17.24 -27.94 11.35
CA ARG A 265 16.54 -28.73 10.32
C ARG A 265 17.22 -28.59 8.96
N TYR A 266 17.53 -27.38 8.52
CA TYR A 266 18.15 -27.13 7.21
C TYR A 266 19.55 -27.74 7.13
N VAL A 267 20.34 -27.68 8.20
CA VAL A 267 21.63 -28.37 8.29
C VAL A 267 21.46 -29.88 8.12
N GLN A 268 20.52 -30.49 8.83
CA GLN A 268 20.29 -31.94 8.75
C GLN A 268 19.76 -32.36 7.38
N VAL A 269 18.81 -31.62 6.80
CA VAL A 269 18.32 -31.85 5.43
C VAL A 269 19.47 -31.74 4.41
N GLY A 270 20.36 -30.76 4.58
CA GLY A 270 21.56 -30.60 3.76
C GLY A 270 22.48 -31.82 3.83
N ILE A 271 22.70 -32.37 5.03
CA ILE A 271 23.50 -33.58 5.24
C ILE A 271 22.85 -34.80 4.55
N VAL A 272 21.54 -34.99 4.71
CA VAL A 272 20.81 -36.10 4.07
C VAL A 272 20.91 -36.00 2.55
N LYS A 273 20.65 -34.81 1.98
CA LYS A 273 20.75 -34.57 0.53
C LYS A 273 22.17 -34.82 0.01
N ALA A 274 23.18 -34.30 0.70
CA ALA A 274 24.58 -34.47 0.30
C ALA A 274 25.02 -35.94 0.36
N THR A 275 24.58 -36.69 1.38
CA THR A 275 24.91 -38.10 1.56
C THR A 275 24.26 -38.97 0.47
N ALA A 276 22.96 -38.78 0.22
CA ALA A 276 22.25 -39.49 -0.83
C ALA A 276 22.84 -39.18 -2.21
N LYS A 277 23.15 -37.91 -2.48
CA LYS A 277 23.79 -37.48 -3.72
C LYS A 277 25.17 -38.11 -3.91
N ALA A 278 26.00 -38.12 -2.88
CA ALA A 278 27.32 -38.74 -2.94
C ALA A 278 27.25 -40.25 -3.20
N ALA A 279 26.30 -40.94 -2.57
CA ALA A 279 26.08 -42.38 -2.80
C ALA A 279 25.65 -42.68 -4.25
N LEU A 280 24.74 -41.87 -4.81
CA LEU A 280 24.28 -42.02 -6.19
C LEU A 280 25.38 -41.74 -7.21
N ILE A 281 26.19 -40.70 -7.00
CA ILE A 281 27.33 -40.39 -7.87
C ILE A 281 28.42 -41.47 -7.78
N ALA A 282 28.62 -42.09 -6.60
CA ALA A 282 29.56 -43.18 -6.45
C ALA A 282 29.11 -44.46 -7.17
N GLU A 283 27.79 -44.73 -7.19
CA GLU A 283 27.20 -45.87 -7.90
C GLU A 283 27.14 -45.63 -9.42
N ASN A 284 26.79 -44.41 -9.84
CA ASN A 284 26.74 -43.99 -11.23
C ASN A 284 27.37 -42.60 -11.41
N PRO A 285 28.65 -42.52 -11.81
CA PRO A 285 29.35 -41.25 -12.03
C PRO A 285 28.72 -40.35 -13.09
N ASP A 286 27.92 -40.92 -14.01
CA ASP A 286 27.28 -40.19 -15.10
C ASP A 286 25.87 -39.69 -14.74
N VAL A 287 25.41 -39.89 -13.50
CA VAL A 287 24.10 -39.39 -13.05
C VAL A 287 24.04 -37.86 -13.08
N ASP A 288 22.95 -37.29 -13.58
CA ASP A 288 22.78 -35.83 -13.57
C ASP A 288 22.55 -35.35 -12.14
N ALA A 289 23.57 -34.72 -11.57
CA ALA A 289 23.55 -34.15 -10.23
C ALA A 289 22.40 -33.17 -9.99
N ARG A 290 21.90 -32.47 -11.03
CA ARG A 290 20.76 -31.56 -10.93
C ARG A 290 19.44 -32.31 -10.88
N GLU A 291 19.31 -33.38 -11.66
CA GLU A 291 18.14 -34.25 -11.59
C GLU A 291 18.00 -34.86 -10.19
N VAL A 292 19.12 -35.31 -9.62
CA VAL A 292 19.17 -35.81 -8.23
C VAL A 292 18.69 -34.74 -7.23
N ASP A 293 19.17 -33.49 -7.34
CA ASP A 293 18.75 -32.40 -6.45
C ASP A 293 17.24 -32.11 -6.57
N ASN A 294 16.69 -32.12 -7.79
CA ASN A 294 15.26 -31.90 -8.03
C ASN A 294 14.39 -33.03 -7.48
N LEU A 295 14.83 -34.29 -7.63
CA LEU A 295 14.13 -35.45 -7.11
C LEU A 295 14.21 -35.52 -5.57
N LEU A 296 15.33 -35.13 -4.97
CA LEU A 296 15.44 -34.96 -3.52
C LEU A 296 14.48 -33.88 -2.99
N GLY A 297 14.31 -32.76 -3.72
CA GLY A 297 13.30 -31.75 -3.39
C GLY A 297 11.85 -32.26 -3.56
N SER A 298 11.61 -33.13 -4.53
CA SER A 298 10.30 -33.78 -4.71
C SER A 298 10.00 -34.77 -3.58
N LEU A 299 11.01 -35.52 -3.13
CA LEU A 299 10.91 -36.41 -1.96
C LEU A 299 10.63 -35.61 -0.68
N GLU A 300 11.34 -34.50 -0.47
CA GLU A 300 11.09 -33.57 0.64
C GLU A 300 9.63 -33.14 0.68
N LYS A 301 9.08 -32.71 -0.47
CA LYS A 301 7.67 -32.35 -0.61
C LYS A 301 6.75 -33.50 -0.23
N SER A 302 7.01 -34.71 -0.74
CA SER A 302 6.20 -35.90 -0.44
C SER A 302 6.23 -36.28 1.04
N VAL A 303 7.39 -36.23 1.70
CA VAL A 303 7.55 -36.59 3.11
C VAL A 303 6.76 -35.65 4.02
N VAL A 304 6.89 -34.34 3.81
CA VAL A 304 6.18 -33.35 4.64
C VAL A 304 4.67 -33.45 4.44
N ARG A 305 4.21 -33.53 3.20
CA ARG A 305 2.78 -33.60 2.88
C ARG A 305 2.14 -34.88 3.39
N GLY A 306 2.78 -36.03 3.16
CA GLY A 306 2.28 -37.32 3.63
C GLY A 306 2.13 -37.37 5.15
N ARG A 307 3.05 -36.74 5.89
CA ARG A 307 2.93 -36.60 7.36
C ARG A 307 1.72 -35.77 7.78
N ILE A 308 1.54 -34.60 7.16
CA ILE A 308 0.43 -33.68 7.47
C ILE A 308 -0.92 -34.35 7.18
N ILE A 309 -1.07 -34.94 5.99
CA ILE A 309 -2.30 -35.66 5.59
C ILE A 309 -2.57 -36.86 6.51
N SER A 310 -1.53 -37.56 6.99
CA SER A 310 -1.66 -38.68 7.92
C SER A 310 -1.96 -38.27 9.37
N GLY A 311 -2.21 -36.99 9.65
CA GLY A 311 -2.51 -36.49 11.00
C GLY A 311 -1.32 -36.56 11.97
N LYS A 312 -0.08 -36.56 11.46
CA LYS A 312 1.11 -36.40 12.29
C LYS A 312 1.32 -34.92 12.64
N PRO A 313 2.02 -34.62 13.75
CA PRO A 313 2.41 -33.25 14.05
C PRO A 313 3.16 -32.60 12.89
N ARG A 314 2.94 -31.29 12.71
CA ARG A 314 3.63 -30.45 11.73
C ARG A 314 5.13 -30.43 11.98
N ILE A 315 5.87 -29.79 11.07
CA ILE A 315 7.34 -29.75 11.09
C ILE A 315 7.93 -29.12 12.38
N ASP A 316 7.16 -28.30 13.08
CA ASP A 316 7.50 -27.69 14.36
C ASP A 316 6.68 -28.25 15.54
N GLY A 317 6.09 -29.44 15.37
CA GLY A 317 5.36 -30.15 16.42
C GLY A 317 3.92 -29.67 16.67
N ARG A 318 3.47 -28.62 15.98
CA ARG A 318 2.10 -28.07 16.13
C ARG A 318 1.03 -28.94 15.47
N GLU A 319 -0.18 -28.80 15.98
CA GLU A 319 -1.41 -29.21 15.27
C GLU A 319 -1.75 -28.23 14.13
N PRO A 320 -2.62 -28.62 13.17
CA PRO A 320 -3.00 -27.79 12.04
C PRO A 320 -3.57 -26.41 12.38
N ASP A 321 -4.30 -26.27 13.48
CA ASP A 321 -4.98 -25.04 13.90
C ASP A 321 -4.18 -24.15 14.86
N MET A 322 -3.05 -24.64 15.38
CA MET A 322 -2.24 -23.93 16.36
C MET A 322 -1.45 -22.76 15.76
N ILE A 323 -1.48 -21.62 16.46
CA ILE A 323 -0.67 -20.44 16.17
C ILE A 323 0.64 -20.49 16.97
N ARG A 324 1.74 -20.04 16.38
CA ARG A 324 3.03 -19.98 17.09
C ARG A 324 2.98 -18.98 18.23
N ALA A 325 3.91 -19.13 19.17
CA ALA A 325 4.06 -18.21 20.30
C ALA A 325 4.16 -16.76 19.83
N LEU A 326 3.41 -15.88 20.51
CA LEU A 326 3.34 -14.45 20.23
C LEU A 326 4.07 -13.67 21.32
N SER A 327 4.90 -12.71 20.91
CA SER A 327 5.49 -11.70 21.78
C SER A 327 5.24 -10.34 21.17
N VAL A 328 4.62 -9.45 21.95
CA VAL A 328 4.13 -8.16 21.46
C VAL A 328 4.63 -7.05 22.37
N LEU A 329 5.32 -6.08 21.79
CA LEU A 329 5.79 -4.87 22.48
C LEU A 329 5.35 -3.63 21.71
N ALA A 330 4.93 -2.59 22.43
CA ALA A 330 4.67 -1.25 21.90
C ALA A 330 5.62 -0.24 22.57
N GLY A 331 5.97 0.85 21.88
CA GLY A 331 6.87 1.88 22.41
C GLY A 331 8.31 1.42 22.57
N VAL A 332 8.79 0.54 21.68
CA VAL A 332 10.13 -0.07 21.75
C VAL A 332 11.28 0.89 21.41
N LEU A 333 11.02 1.92 20.59
CA LEU A 333 12.02 2.90 20.18
C LEU A 333 11.74 4.26 20.85
N PRO A 334 12.73 4.89 21.51
CA PRO A 334 12.49 6.06 22.37
C PRO A 334 12.20 7.36 21.61
N ARG A 335 12.61 7.46 20.34
CA ARG A 335 12.58 8.73 19.56
C ARG A 335 11.54 8.73 18.45
N THR A 336 10.96 7.58 18.14
CA THR A 336 9.93 7.45 17.12
C THR A 336 8.59 7.97 17.64
N HIS A 337 7.68 8.35 16.74
CA HIS A 337 6.36 8.83 17.20
C HIS A 337 5.52 7.67 17.73
N GLY A 338 5.59 6.51 17.07
CA GLY A 338 5.17 5.24 17.65
C GLY A 338 6.01 4.10 17.10
N SER A 339 6.10 3.01 17.85
CA SER A 339 6.85 1.82 17.45
C SER A 339 6.28 0.56 18.06
N SER A 340 6.53 -0.57 17.42
CA SER A 340 6.19 -1.88 17.94
C SER A 340 7.22 -2.93 17.53
N LEU A 341 7.34 -3.97 18.33
CA LEU A 341 8.02 -5.21 17.95
C LEU A 341 7.00 -6.33 18.07
N PHE A 342 6.57 -6.84 16.93
CA PHE A 342 5.66 -7.98 16.85
C PHE A 342 6.45 -9.21 16.42
N THR A 343 6.43 -10.25 17.26
CA THR A 343 7.09 -11.54 17.01
C THR A 343 6.06 -12.66 17.08
N ARG A 344 6.02 -13.50 16.05
CA ARG A 344 5.21 -14.72 15.98
C ARG A 344 6.10 -15.89 15.56
N GLY A 345 6.47 -16.74 16.51
CA GLY A 345 7.53 -17.72 16.33
C GLY A 345 8.81 -17.06 15.81
N GLU A 346 9.41 -17.61 14.77
CA GLU A 346 10.60 -17.07 14.08
C GLU A 346 10.23 -16.06 12.96
N THR A 347 9.15 -15.29 13.14
CA THR A 347 8.78 -14.19 12.23
C THR A 347 8.61 -12.92 13.05
N GLN A 348 9.44 -11.91 12.78
CA GLN A 348 9.51 -10.69 13.58
C GLN A 348 9.52 -9.45 12.69
N ALA A 349 8.71 -8.47 13.08
CA ALA A 349 8.64 -7.16 12.43
C ALA A 349 8.83 -6.06 13.48
N LEU A 350 9.87 -5.24 13.29
CA LEU A 350 10.04 -3.96 13.97
C LEU A 350 9.32 -2.91 13.13
N VAL A 351 8.22 -2.37 13.65
CA VAL A 351 7.38 -1.41 12.92
C VAL A 351 7.46 -0.05 13.58
N THR A 352 7.61 1.00 12.77
CA THR A 352 7.67 2.39 13.23
C THR A 352 6.61 3.22 12.53
N CYS A 353 5.94 4.09 13.28
CA CYS A 353 5.03 5.11 12.77
C CYS A 353 5.65 6.50 12.94
N THR A 354 5.61 7.29 11.86
CA THR A 354 6.00 8.70 11.81
C THR A 354 4.81 9.53 11.36
N LEU A 355 4.58 10.64 12.04
CA LEU A 355 3.51 11.61 11.77
C LEU A 355 4.13 12.84 11.12
N GLY A 356 3.48 13.35 10.07
CA GLY A 356 3.90 14.52 9.31
C GLY A 356 2.73 15.46 9.02
N THR A 357 3.05 16.56 8.36
CA THR A 357 2.09 17.58 7.91
C THR A 357 1.51 17.22 6.54
N GLU A 358 0.60 18.04 6.00
CA GLU A 358 0.06 17.79 4.65
C GLU A 358 1.14 17.89 3.57
N ARG A 359 2.19 18.68 3.80
CA ARG A 359 3.35 18.76 2.91
C ARG A 359 4.10 17.44 2.77
N ASP A 360 4.04 16.59 3.80
CA ASP A 360 4.69 15.28 3.81
C ASP A 360 3.83 14.18 3.14
N ALA A 361 2.59 14.49 2.74
CA ALA A 361 1.73 13.56 2.03
C ALA A 361 2.29 13.24 0.64
N GLN A 362 2.18 11.97 0.23
CA GLN A 362 2.73 11.49 -1.03
C GLN A 362 1.82 11.90 -2.19
N LYS A 363 2.32 12.73 -3.11
CA LYS A 363 1.63 13.01 -4.38
C LYS A 363 1.98 11.95 -5.41
N ILE A 364 0.96 11.29 -5.94
CA ILE A 364 1.09 10.26 -6.96
C ILE A 364 0.51 10.82 -8.26
N ASP A 365 1.38 10.98 -9.26
CA ASP A 365 1.01 11.32 -10.64
C ASP A 365 0.83 10.02 -11.43
N SER A 366 -0.42 9.64 -11.68
CA SER A 366 -0.81 8.43 -12.41
C SER A 366 -1.54 8.77 -13.71
N ILE A 367 -1.55 7.83 -14.65
CA ILE A 367 -2.37 7.91 -15.86
C ILE A 367 -3.87 7.98 -15.53
N MET A 368 -4.29 7.45 -14.37
CA MET A 368 -5.67 7.51 -13.88
C MET A 368 -6.02 8.85 -13.21
N GLY A 369 -5.05 9.75 -13.02
CA GLY A 369 -5.25 11.01 -12.31
C GLY A 369 -4.17 11.27 -11.26
N GLU A 370 -4.13 12.49 -10.75
CA GLU A 370 -3.30 12.83 -9.60
C GLU A 370 -4.05 12.49 -8.31
N ARG A 371 -3.37 11.85 -7.36
CA ARG A 371 -3.92 11.56 -6.03
C ARG A 371 -2.91 11.87 -4.94
N THR A 372 -3.41 12.27 -3.77
CA THR A 372 -2.60 12.48 -2.57
C THR A 372 -2.84 11.35 -1.60
N ASN A 373 -1.78 10.61 -1.29
CA ASN A 373 -1.81 9.54 -0.32
C ASN A 373 -1.25 10.03 1.02
N ARG A 374 -2.12 10.07 2.03
CA ARG A 374 -1.75 10.46 3.40
C ARG A 374 -1.25 9.30 4.24
N PHE A 375 -1.59 8.07 3.90
CA PHE A 375 -1.15 6.89 4.63
C PHE A 375 -0.16 6.09 3.78
N MET A 376 1.11 6.10 4.16
CA MET A 376 2.18 5.40 3.48
C MET A 376 2.62 4.21 4.33
N LEU A 377 2.75 3.03 3.73
CA LEU A 377 3.30 1.85 4.40
C LEU A 377 4.43 1.28 3.54
N HIS A 378 5.65 1.39 4.04
CA HIS A 378 6.83 0.81 3.42
C HIS A 378 7.22 -0.47 4.14
N TYR A 379 7.62 -1.46 3.35
CA TYR A 379 8.00 -2.79 3.83
C TYR A 379 9.39 -3.11 3.32
N ASN A 380 10.28 -3.52 4.23
CA ASN A 380 11.67 -3.86 3.93
C ASN A 380 11.97 -5.29 4.37
N PHE A 381 12.62 -6.05 3.50
CA PHE A 381 12.96 -7.45 3.72
C PHE A 381 14.48 -7.67 3.56
N PRO A 382 15.27 -7.28 4.56
CA PRO A 382 16.72 -7.40 4.49
C PRO A 382 17.16 -8.87 4.52
N PRO A 383 18.28 -9.21 3.86
CA PRO A 383 18.70 -10.62 3.69
C PRO A 383 19.05 -11.31 5.02
N TYR A 384 19.48 -10.55 6.04
CA TYR A 384 19.76 -11.10 7.36
C TYR A 384 18.51 -11.69 8.03
N SER A 385 17.30 -11.27 7.64
CA SER A 385 16.05 -11.78 8.23
C SER A 385 15.78 -13.25 7.93
N VAL A 386 16.43 -13.79 6.90
CA VAL A 386 16.41 -15.21 6.53
C VAL A 386 17.76 -15.90 6.75
N GLY A 387 18.73 -15.20 7.34
CA GLY A 387 20.08 -15.72 7.57
C GLY A 387 20.98 -15.75 6.32
N GLU A 388 20.64 -14.96 5.29
CA GLU A 388 21.39 -14.93 4.02
C GLU A 388 22.17 -13.62 3.84
N THR A 389 23.11 -13.61 2.89
CA THR A 389 23.73 -12.38 2.37
C THR A 389 23.06 -11.97 1.07
N GLY A 390 23.03 -10.68 0.77
CA GLY A 390 22.41 -10.21 -0.47
C GLY A 390 22.57 -8.71 -0.68
N MET A 391 22.22 -8.25 -1.88
CA MET A 391 22.21 -6.82 -2.19
C MET A 391 21.15 -6.10 -1.38
N VAL A 392 21.54 -5.01 -0.73
CA VAL A 392 20.65 -4.05 -0.06
C VAL A 392 20.57 -2.79 -0.91
N GLY A 393 19.38 -2.21 -1.05
CA GLY A 393 19.18 -1.04 -1.89
C GLY A 393 17.70 -0.71 -2.12
N SER A 394 17.32 -0.51 -3.38
CA SER A 394 15.93 -0.21 -3.73
C SER A 394 15.01 -1.42 -3.46
N PRO A 395 13.78 -1.20 -2.96
CA PRO A 395 12.82 -2.28 -2.72
C PRO A 395 12.56 -3.13 -3.97
N LYS A 396 12.54 -4.45 -3.79
CA LYS A 396 12.21 -5.42 -4.83
C LYS A 396 10.69 -5.49 -5.03
N ARG A 397 10.27 -6.11 -6.15
CA ARG A 397 8.85 -6.37 -6.47
C ARG A 397 8.09 -6.99 -5.27
N ARG A 398 8.70 -7.95 -4.56
CA ARG A 398 8.07 -8.64 -3.42
C ARG A 398 7.84 -7.71 -2.23
N GLU A 399 8.80 -6.85 -1.93
CA GLU A 399 8.72 -5.89 -0.82
C GLU A 399 7.59 -4.88 -1.06
N ILE A 400 7.49 -4.34 -2.28
CA ILE A 400 6.40 -3.44 -2.69
C ILE A 400 5.04 -4.17 -2.58
N GLY A 401 4.96 -5.40 -3.07
CA GLY A 401 3.73 -6.21 -3.00
C GLY A 401 3.28 -6.52 -1.57
N HIS A 402 4.21 -6.91 -0.69
CA HIS A 402 3.91 -7.17 0.73
C HIS A 402 3.52 -5.89 1.47
N GLY A 403 4.20 -4.77 1.20
CA GLY A 403 3.85 -3.47 1.74
C GLY A 403 2.44 -3.05 1.33
N LYS A 404 2.07 -3.22 0.05
CA LYS A 404 0.72 -2.90 -0.41
C LYS A 404 -0.35 -3.81 0.20
N LEU A 405 -0.07 -5.11 0.38
CA LEU A 405 -0.99 -6.02 1.09
C LEU A 405 -1.20 -5.57 2.54
N ALA A 406 -0.13 -5.23 3.25
CA ALA A 406 -0.23 -4.75 4.62
C ALA A 406 -0.99 -3.40 4.68
N TRP A 407 -0.75 -2.51 3.70
CA TRP A 407 -1.45 -1.25 3.56
C TRP A 407 -2.97 -1.47 3.38
N ARG A 408 -3.37 -2.38 2.48
CA ARG A 408 -4.78 -2.76 2.27
C ARG A 408 -5.42 -3.30 3.54
N GLY A 409 -4.68 -4.10 4.30
CA GLY A 409 -5.12 -4.62 5.60
C GLY A 409 -5.43 -3.51 6.62
N MET A 410 -4.72 -2.38 6.57
CA MET A 410 -4.89 -1.29 7.54
C MET A 410 -5.82 -0.17 7.05
N ASN A 411 -5.92 0.07 5.73
CA ASN A 411 -6.57 1.26 5.20
C ASN A 411 -8.03 1.45 5.67
N ALA A 412 -8.77 0.35 5.85
CA ALA A 412 -10.18 0.37 6.29
C ALA A 412 -10.40 0.95 7.70
N VAL A 413 -9.39 0.83 8.59
CA VAL A 413 -9.46 1.30 9.98
C VAL A 413 -8.77 2.64 10.20
N MET A 414 -8.17 3.23 9.17
CA MET A 414 -7.54 4.53 9.28
C MET A 414 -8.57 5.63 9.57
N PRO A 415 -8.22 6.62 10.42
CA PRO A 415 -9.07 7.79 10.65
C PRO A 415 -9.15 8.65 9.39
N SER A 416 -10.20 9.45 9.30
CA SER A 416 -10.33 10.45 8.25
C SER A 416 -9.36 11.62 8.46
N ALA A 417 -9.16 12.40 7.39
CA ALA A 417 -8.40 13.65 7.40
C ALA A 417 -8.91 14.69 8.41
N GLU A 418 -10.22 14.65 8.71
CA GLU A 418 -10.87 15.57 9.64
C GLU A 418 -10.66 15.13 11.09
N GLU A 419 -10.71 13.82 11.36
CA GLU A 419 -10.48 13.25 12.68
C GLU A 419 -9.01 13.30 13.10
N PHE A 420 -8.10 13.07 12.15
CA PHE A 420 -6.67 13.04 12.41
C PHE A 420 -5.89 13.69 11.26
N PRO A 421 -5.62 15.01 11.33
CA PRO A 421 -5.10 15.80 10.21
C PRO A 421 -3.58 15.64 10.00
N TYR A 422 -3.10 14.40 10.00
CA TYR A 422 -1.69 14.05 9.85
C TYR A 422 -1.48 13.19 8.61
N SER A 423 -0.36 13.41 7.93
CA SER A 423 0.20 12.36 7.08
C SER A 423 0.89 11.32 7.97
N ILE A 424 0.78 10.06 7.60
CA ILE A 424 1.22 8.92 8.40
C ILE A 424 2.13 8.07 7.52
N ARG A 425 3.38 7.90 7.95
CA ARG A 425 4.34 6.99 7.33
C ARG A 425 4.66 5.87 8.29
N VAL A 426 4.33 4.65 7.88
CA VAL A 426 4.72 3.42 8.55
C VAL A 426 5.86 2.76 7.79
N VAL A 427 6.83 2.24 8.53
CA VAL A 427 7.88 1.37 7.99
C VAL A 427 7.89 0.10 8.80
N SER A 428 7.79 -1.04 8.12
CA SER A 428 8.00 -2.36 8.69
C SER A 428 9.35 -2.91 8.26
N GLU A 429 10.25 -3.06 9.22
CA GLU A 429 11.54 -3.73 9.05
C GLU A 429 11.40 -5.18 9.50
N ILE A 430 11.54 -6.12 8.58
CA ILE A 430 11.51 -7.54 8.93
C ILE A 430 12.86 -7.95 9.47
N THR A 431 12.89 -8.37 10.73
CA THR A 431 14.12 -8.77 11.42
C THR A 431 14.33 -10.27 11.44
N GLU A 432 13.25 -11.05 11.38
CA GLU A 432 13.25 -12.52 11.25
C GLU A 432 12.09 -12.97 10.35
N SER A 433 12.29 -14.01 9.54
CA SER A 433 11.22 -14.57 8.72
C SER A 433 11.31 -16.10 8.56
N ASN A 434 10.31 -16.78 9.13
CA ASN A 434 9.99 -18.17 8.88
C ASN A 434 8.47 -18.36 8.74
N GLY A 435 7.87 -17.58 7.85
CA GLY A 435 6.42 -17.53 7.66
C GLY A 435 6.02 -16.17 7.10
N SER A 436 4.74 -15.82 7.23
CA SER A 436 4.25 -14.57 6.66
C SER A 436 4.65 -13.34 7.48
N SER A 437 5.74 -12.71 7.03
CA SER A 437 6.21 -11.41 7.49
C SER A 437 5.29 -10.27 7.04
N SER A 438 4.55 -10.40 5.94
CA SER A 438 3.52 -9.42 5.54
C SER A 438 2.38 -9.31 6.56
N MET A 439 1.95 -10.44 7.14
CA MET A 439 0.94 -10.44 8.20
C MET A 439 1.49 -9.96 9.54
N ALA A 440 2.77 -10.25 9.83
CA ALA A 440 3.46 -9.63 10.97
C ALA A 440 3.52 -8.10 10.85
N SER A 441 3.72 -7.56 9.64
CA SER A 441 3.67 -6.13 9.38
C SER A 441 2.30 -5.52 9.61
N VAL A 442 1.20 -6.20 9.28
CA VAL A 442 -0.16 -5.73 9.60
C VAL A 442 -0.32 -5.59 11.12
N CYS A 443 -0.01 -6.67 11.86
CA CYS A 443 -0.11 -6.67 13.32
C CYS A 443 0.78 -5.58 13.96
N GLY A 444 2.05 -5.51 13.54
CA GLY A 444 2.99 -4.49 14.01
C GLY A 444 2.55 -3.07 13.66
N THR A 445 1.95 -2.86 12.49
CA THR A 445 1.41 -1.56 12.07
C THR A 445 0.25 -1.13 12.95
N SER A 446 -0.71 -2.03 13.22
CA SER A 446 -1.83 -1.76 14.13
C SER A 446 -1.32 -1.26 15.49
N LEU A 447 -0.32 -1.94 16.05
CA LEU A 447 0.30 -1.59 17.34
C LEU A 447 1.06 -0.25 17.27
N ALA A 448 1.87 -0.04 16.24
CA ALA A 448 2.69 1.16 16.10
C ALA A 448 1.85 2.42 15.84
N LEU A 449 0.71 2.29 15.15
CA LEU A 449 -0.26 3.38 14.97
C LEU A 449 -0.92 3.74 16.30
N MET A 450 -1.39 2.74 17.05
CA MET A 450 -1.95 2.95 18.39
C MET A 450 -0.94 3.59 19.35
N ASP A 451 0.31 3.11 19.32
CA ASP A 451 1.41 3.66 20.11
C ASP A 451 1.74 5.11 19.73
N ALA A 452 1.58 5.48 18.45
CA ALA A 452 1.75 6.86 17.98
C ALA A 452 0.60 7.81 18.33
N GLY A 453 -0.48 7.30 18.94
CA GLY A 453 -1.69 8.07 19.23
C GLY A 453 -2.60 8.28 18.01
N VAL A 454 -2.43 7.48 16.95
CA VAL A 454 -3.34 7.52 15.79
C VAL A 454 -4.66 6.86 16.18
N PRO A 455 -5.81 7.55 16.05
CA PRO A 455 -7.11 7.01 16.43
C PRO A 455 -7.65 6.05 15.35
N ILE A 456 -6.97 4.92 15.15
CA ILE A 456 -7.49 3.84 14.30
C ILE A 456 -8.78 3.29 14.92
N LYS A 457 -9.76 2.94 14.07
CA LYS A 457 -11.10 2.52 14.51
C LYS A 457 -11.09 1.31 15.43
N THR A 458 -10.20 0.35 15.16
CA THR A 458 -10.01 -0.87 15.93
C THR A 458 -8.70 -1.56 15.52
N SER A 459 -8.22 -2.49 16.36
CA SER A 459 -7.05 -3.32 16.07
C SER A 459 -7.28 -4.19 14.83
N VAL A 460 -6.23 -4.37 14.02
CA VAL A 460 -6.21 -5.28 12.87
C VAL A 460 -5.09 -6.30 13.04
N ALA A 461 -5.41 -7.58 12.85
CA ALA A 461 -4.42 -8.63 12.81
C ALA A 461 -4.44 -9.36 11.47
N GLY A 462 -3.29 -9.94 11.12
CA GLY A 462 -3.11 -10.75 9.94
C GLY A 462 -2.67 -12.18 10.27
N ILE A 463 -3.16 -13.14 9.49
CA ILE A 463 -2.75 -14.54 9.55
C ILE A 463 -2.43 -15.07 8.15
N ALA A 464 -1.42 -15.91 8.06
CA ALA A 464 -1.18 -16.70 6.85
C ALA A 464 -1.59 -18.14 7.09
N MET A 465 -2.25 -18.68 6.08
CA MET A 465 -2.90 -19.96 6.09
C MET A 465 -2.41 -20.74 4.88
N GLY A 466 -2.34 -22.06 5.02
CA GLY A 466 -1.99 -22.94 3.92
C GLY A 466 -2.94 -24.11 3.82
N LEU A 467 -2.82 -24.84 2.73
CA LEU A 467 -3.58 -26.06 2.52
C LEU A 467 -2.72 -27.10 1.81
N VAL A 468 -2.80 -28.34 2.28
CA VAL A 468 -2.24 -29.52 1.62
C VAL A 468 -3.41 -30.41 1.22
N LYS A 469 -3.43 -30.87 -0.04
CA LYS A 469 -4.47 -31.74 -0.60
C LYS A 469 -3.85 -32.94 -1.31
N GLU A 470 -4.33 -34.15 -1.02
CA GLU A 470 -3.97 -35.38 -1.73
C GLU A 470 -5.22 -36.18 -2.04
N GLY A 471 -5.56 -36.34 -3.32
CA GLY A 471 -6.86 -36.93 -3.70
C GLY A 471 -7.99 -36.07 -3.14
N ASP A 472 -8.89 -36.68 -2.36
CA ASP A 472 -10.00 -35.99 -1.70
C ASP A 472 -9.65 -35.52 -0.27
N ASP A 473 -8.54 -36.00 0.30
CA ASP A 473 -8.09 -35.62 1.63
C ASP A 473 -7.40 -34.26 1.60
N PHE A 474 -7.68 -33.43 2.61
CA PHE A 474 -7.03 -32.12 2.76
C PHE A 474 -6.84 -31.73 4.22
N VAL A 475 -5.85 -30.88 4.47
CA VAL A 475 -5.59 -30.27 5.77
C VAL A 475 -5.35 -28.78 5.60
N VAL A 476 -6.07 -27.96 6.38
CA VAL A 476 -5.87 -26.51 6.47
C VAL A 476 -4.87 -26.23 7.60
N LEU A 477 -3.84 -25.46 7.29
CA LEU A 477 -2.77 -25.09 8.21
C LEU A 477 -2.88 -23.63 8.61
N SER A 478 -2.94 -23.36 9.91
CA SER A 478 -2.87 -22.03 10.50
C SER A 478 -1.43 -21.62 10.77
N ASP A 479 -1.12 -20.37 10.52
CA ASP A 479 0.19 -19.76 10.77
C ASP A 479 1.32 -20.57 10.13
N ILE A 480 1.28 -20.65 8.80
CA ILE A 480 2.23 -21.46 8.02
C ILE A 480 3.67 -20.97 8.15
N LEU A 481 4.58 -21.95 8.15
CA LEU A 481 6.02 -21.75 8.06
C LEU A 481 6.46 -21.54 6.60
N GLY A 482 7.71 -21.08 6.40
CA GLY A 482 8.26 -20.90 5.05
C GLY A 482 8.28 -22.21 4.25
N ASP A 483 8.60 -23.33 4.91
CA ASP A 483 8.59 -24.66 4.29
C ASP A 483 7.17 -25.10 3.90
N GLU A 484 6.18 -24.81 4.76
CA GLU A 484 4.77 -25.19 4.49
C GLU A 484 4.15 -24.38 3.36
N ASP A 485 4.54 -23.11 3.18
CA ASP A 485 4.19 -22.30 2.00
C ASP A 485 4.80 -22.92 0.72
N HIS A 486 6.09 -23.26 0.75
CA HIS A 486 6.77 -23.82 -0.41
C HIS A 486 6.19 -25.18 -0.85
N LEU A 487 5.78 -26.00 0.11
CA LEU A 487 5.33 -27.38 -0.12
C LEU A 487 3.80 -27.53 -0.21
N GLY A 488 3.05 -26.53 0.23
CA GLY A 488 1.58 -26.48 0.18
C GLY A 488 1.00 -26.19 -1.21
N ASP A 489 -0.28 -26.49 -1.37
CA ASP A 489 -1.02 -26.34 -2.62
C ASP A 489 -1.76 -25.00 -2.75
N MET A 490 -2.05 -24.38 -1.62
CA MET A 490 -2.63 -23.05 -1.55
C MET A 490 -2.00 -22.32 -0.38
N ASP A 491 -1.66 -21.07 -0.59
CA ASP A 491 -1.22 -20.14 0.43
C ASP A 491 -2.08 -18.88 0.39
N PHE A 492 -2.75 -18.56 1.49
CA PHE A 492 -3.57 -17.37 1.58
C PHE A 492 -3.33 -16.59 2.86
N LYS A 493 -3.60 -15.29 2.78
CA LYS A 493 -3.35 -14.32 3.83
C LYS A 493 -4.65 -13.58 4.08
N VAL A 494 -5.05 -13.54 5.34
CA VAL A 494 -6.27 -12.87 5.79
C VAL A 494 -5.88 -11.82 6.82
N ALA A 495 -6.22 -10.57 6.55
CA ALA A 495 -6.12 -9.47 7.50
C ALA A 495 -7.52 -8.93 7.80
N GLY A 496 -7.74 -8.52 9.05
CA GLY A 496 -9.04 -8.04 9.46
C GLY A 496 -9.13 -7.69 10.93
N THR A 497 -10.31 -7.22 11.29
CA THR A 497 -10.73 -6.92 12.65
C THR A 497 -11.51 -8.12 13.21
N ARG A 498 -12.13 -7.93 14.38
CA ARG A 498 -13.11 -8.89 14.93
C ARG A 498 -14.40 -8.93 14.12
N ASP A 499 -14.73 -7.82 13.46
CA ASP A 499 -16.01 -7.60 12.78
C ASP A 499 -15.98 -8.04 11.31
N GLY A 500 -14.79 -8.14 10.72
CA GLY A 500 -14.65 -8.63 9.36
C GLY A 500 -13.24 -8.51 8.78
N ILE A 501 -13.12 -8.94 7.53
CA ILE A 501 -11.90 -8.93 6.73
C ILE A 501 -11.67 -7.54 6.14
N THR A 502 -10.44 -7.06 6.24
CA THR A 502 -9.97 -5.83 5.59
C THR A 502 -9.12 -6.09 4.36
N ALA A 503 -8.42 -7.24 4.30
CA ALA A 503 -7.74 -7.69 3.09
C ALA A 503 -7.67 -9.21 3.02
N LEU A 504 -7.81 -9.74 1.81
CA LEU A 504 -7.67 -11.15 1.48
C LEU A 504 -6.75 -11.28 0.28
N GLN A 505 -5.73 -12.14 0.39
CA GLN A 505 -4.85 -12.50 -0.72
C GLN A 505 -4.75 -14.01 -0.78
N MET A 506 -5.04 -14.61 -1.93
CA MET A 506 -4.96 -16.06 -2.14
C MET A 506 -4.11 -16.37 -3.36
N ASP A 507 -3.22 -17.36 -3.23
CA ASP A 507 -2.46 -17.97 -4.31
C ASP A 507 -2.74 -19.48 -4.30
N ILE A 508 -3.32 -19.98 -5.39
CA ILE A 508 -3.70 -21.38 -5.54
C ILE A 508 -2.82 -22.00 -6.63
N LYS A 509 -2.12 -23.09 -6.28
CA LYS A 509 -1.15 -23.77 -7.14
C LYS A 509 -1.71 -25.03 -7.80
N ILE A 510 -2.90 -25.49 -7.39
CA ILE A 510 -3.56 -26.70 -7.90
C ILE A 510 -5.01 -26.41 -8.30
N GLU A 511 -5.57 -27.28 -9.15
CA GLU A 511 -7.00 -27.29 -9.39
C GLU A 511 -7.77 -28.04 -8.28
N GLY A 512 -9.09 -27.82 -8.20
CA GLY A 512 -9.96 -28.60 -7.32
C GLY A 512 -10.07 -28.11 -5.88
N ILE A 513 -9.75 -26.84 -5.61
CA ILE A 513 -10.12 -26.18 -4.34
C ILE A 513 -11.58 -25.73 -4.47
N THR A 514 -12.47 -26.39 -3.72
CA THR A 514 -13.90 -26.11 -3.75
C THR A 514 -14.28 -24.94 -2.85
N LYS A 515 -15.50 -24.42 -3.01
CA LYS A 515 -16.04 -23.36 -2.15
C LYS A 515 -16.10 -23.78 -0.69
N GLU A 516 -16.44 -25.04 -0.43
CA GLU A 516 -16.52 -25.62 0.91
C GLU A 516 -15.14 -25.66 1.59
N ILE A 517 -14.09 -26.01 0.84
CA ILE A 517 -12.72 -26.00 1.35
C ILE A 517 -12.30 -24.56 1.71
N MET A 518 -12.64 -23.58 0.87
CA MET A 518 -12.34 -22.18 1.15
C MET A 518 -13.09 -21.64 2.38
N ASP A 519 -14.35 -22.04 2.58
CA ASP A 519 -15.13 -21.65 3.76
C ASP A 519 -14.49 -22.17 5.05
N ILE A 520 -14.17 -23.47 5.11
CA ILE A 520 -13.45 -24.07 6.25
C ILE A 520 -12.15 -23.31 6.53
N ALA A 521 -11.40 -22.99 5.48
CA ALA A 521 -10.13 -22.30 5.61
C ALA A 521 -10.30 -20.86 6.15
N LEU A 522 -11.33 -20.13 5.71
CA LEU A 522 -11.63 -18.78 6.21
C LEU A 522 -12.13 -18.80 7.66
N GLN A 523 -12.94 -19.78 8.06
CA GLN A 523 -13.38 -19.93 9.45
C GLN A 523 -12.21 -20.23 10.40
N GLN A 524 -11.29 -21.12 9.99
CA GLN A 524 -10.07 -21.36 10.75
C GLN A 524 -9.18 -20.12 10.81
N ALA A 525 -9.11 -19.33 9.73
CA ALA A 525 -8.40 -18.06 9.70
C ALA A 525 -9.03 -17.00 10.63
N TYR A 526 -10.37 -16.97 10.75
CA TYR A 526 -11.08 -16.10 11.69
C TYR A 526 -10.67 -16.43 13.13
N GLY A 527 -10.71 -17.71 13.54
CA GLY A 527 -10.29 -18.13 14.87
C GLY A 527 -8.85 -17.73 15.19
N ALA A 528 -7.93 -17.95 14.24
CA ALA A 528 -6.53 -17.55 14.35
C ALA A 528 -6.36 -16.02 14.49
N ARG A 529 -7.08 -15.25 13.67
CA ARG A 529 -7.04 -13.78 13.67
C ARG A 529 -7.52 -13.22 15.01
N VAL A 530 -8.64 -13.73 15.53
CA VAL A 530 -9.19 -13.33 16.84
C VAL A 530 -8.23 -13.68 17.97
N HIS A 531 -7.58 -14.84 17.92
CA HIS A 531 -6.55 -15.20 18.89
C HIS A 531 -5.39 -14.20 18.91
N ILE A 532 -4.85 -13.82 17.73
CA ILE A 532 -3.77 -12.85 17.62
C ILE A 532 -4.21 -11.46 18.13
N LEU A 533 -5.43 -11.02 17.77
CA LEU A 533 -5.99 -9.76 18.26
C LEU A 533 -6.06 -9.74 19.80
N ASN A 534 -6.51 -10.83 20.44
CA ASN A 534 -6.56 -10.92 21.89
C ASN A 534 -5.19 -10.72 22.55
N VAL A 535 -4.11 -11.26 21.96
CA VAL A 535 -2.75 -11.09 22.49
C VAL A 535 -2.21 -9.69 22.22
N MET A 536 -2.52 -9.11 21.06
CA MET A 536 -2.16 -7.72 20.74
C MET A 536 -2.81 -6.72 21.70
N ASP A 537 -4.11 -6.89 21.97
CA ASP A 537 -4.89 -6.01 22.84
C ASP A 537 -4.42 -6.05 24.30
N GLN A 538 -3.72 -7.12 24.73
CA GLN A 538 -3.05 -7.19 26.04
C GLN A 538 -1.83 -6.25 26.13
N ALA A 539 -1.14 -5.99 25.01
CA ALA A 539 -0.01 -5.07 24.98
C ALA A 539 -0.45 -3.61 24.86
N ILE A 540 -1.43 -3.33 23.99
CA ILE A 540 -2.06 -2.02 23.82
C ILE A 540 -3.48 -2.19 23.26
N GLY A 541 -4.49 -2.08 24.12
CA GLY A 541 -5.89 -2.32 23.75
C GLY A 541 -6.59 -1.15 23.04
N THR A 542 -5.99 0.04 23.04
CA THR A 542 -6.48 1.22 22.31
C THR A 542 -5.32 2.18 22.03
N HIS A 543 -5.50 3.09 21.08
CA HIS A 543 -4.52 4.14 20.82
C HIS A 543 -4.23 4.99 22.07
N ARG A 544 -3.01 5.51 22.16
CA ARG A 544 -2.63 6.46 23.23
C ARG A 544 -3.50 7.72 23.15
N GLY A 545 -3.80 8.32 24.30
CA GLY A 545 -4.66 9.50 24.39
C GLY A 545 -4.03 10.80 23.87
N ASP A 546 -2.72 10.82 23.66
CA ASP A 546 -1.98 11.94 23.09
C ASP A 546 -0.89 11.41 22.15
N ILE A 547 -0.47 12.23 21.19
CA ILE A 547 0.63 11.90 20.28
C ILE A 547 1.98 12.09 20.96
N SER A 548 3.01 11.44 20.43
CA SER A 548 4.38 11.58 20.95
C SER A 548 4.82 13.04 21.07
N ALA A 549 5.58 13.36 22.12
CA ALA A 549 6.19 14.69 22.29
C ALA A 549 7.21 15.03 21.19
N HIS A 550 7.65 14.04 20.41
CA HIS A 550 8.52 14.22 19.25
C HIS A 550 7.75 14.46 17.94
N ALA A 551 6.45 14.16 17.94
CA ALA A 551 5.59 14.42 16.79
C ALA A 551 5.29 15.91 16.64
N PRO A 552 5.12 16.42 15.41
CA PRO A 552 4.63 17.77 15.21
C PRO A 552 3.22 17.90 15.79
N ARG A 553 2.99 18.87 16.67
CA ARG A 553 1.63 19.23 17.10
C ARG A 553 1.06 20.24 16.11
N ILE A 554 -0.14 19.97 15.62
CA ILE A 554 -0.86 20.86 14.72
C ILE A 554 -1.84 21.67 15.58
N THR A 555 -1.57 22.97 15.72
CA THR A 555 -2.52 23.91 16.34
C THR A 555 -3.28 24.63 15.25
N THR A 556 -4.61 24.61 15.34
CA THR A 556 -5.48 25.27 14.37
C THR A 556 -6.05 26.55 14.99
N ILE A 557 -5.89 27.67 14.30
CA ILE A 557 -6.53 28.94 14.62
C ILE A 557 -7.39 29.40 13.44
N LYS A 558 -8.35 30.28 13.69
CA LYS A 558 -9.23 30.83 12.65
C LYS A 558 -9.05 32.34 12.56
N ILE A 559 -8.80 32.83 11.36
CA ILE A 559 -8.64 34.24 11.03
C ILE A 559 -9.77 34.68 10.07
N ASN A 560 -9.96 35.99 9.93
CA ASN A 560 -10.85 36.53 8.92
C ASN A 560 -10.34 36.15 7.50
N PRO A 561 -11.15 35.53 6.63
CA PRO A 561 -10.73 35.15 5.28
C PRO A 561 -10.16 36.31 4.44
N GLU A 562 -10.62 37.54 4.67
CA GLU A 562 -10.09 38.73 3.99
C GLU A 562 -8.63 39.02 4.34
N LYS A 563 -8.17 38.53 5.51
CA LYS A 563 -6.83 38.72 6.06
C LYS A 563 -5.82 37.65 5.69
N ILE A 564 -6.24 36.61 4.97
CA ILE A 564 -5.34 35.59 4.43
C ILE A 564 -4.22 36.23 3.59
N ARG A 565 -4.56 37.26 2.80
CA ARG A 565 -3.60 37.98 1.96
C ARG A 565 -2.50 38.67 2.76
N ASP A 566 -2.84 39.18 3.95
CA ASP A 566 -1.91 39.89 4.83
C ASP A 566 -0.91 38.90 5.45
N VAL A 567 -1.37 37.70 5.84
CA VAL A 567 -0.54 36.62 6.40
C VAL A 567 0.38 36.00 5.35
N ILE A 568 -0.11 35.78 4.12
CA ILE A 568 0.73 35.28 3.00
C ILE A 568 1.74 36.36 2.59
N GLY A 569 1.31 37.62 2.50
CA GLY A 569 2.08 38.73 1.99
C GLY A 569 2.34 38.66 0.48
N LYS A 570 2.94 39.72 -0.08
CA LYS A 570 3.21 39.79 -1.53
C LYS A 570 4.15 38.66 -1.96
N GLY A 571 3.65 37.75 -2.79
CA GLY A 571 4.41 36.60 -3.30
C GLY A 571 4.77 35.54 -2.24
N GLY A 572 4.09 35.53 -1.09
CA GLY A 572 4.38 34.58 -0.01
C GLY A 572 5.55 34.98 0.90
N ALA A 573 6.02 36.23 0.83
CA ALA A 573 7.19 36.68 1.58
C ALA A 573 6.97 36.64 3.12
N VAL A 574 5.80 37.04 3.59
CA VAL A 574 5.51 37.13 5.04
C VAL A 574 5.38 35.73 5.65
N ILE A 575 4.60 34.84 5.02
CA ILE A 575 4.46 33.47 5.50
C ILE A 575 5.78 32.70 5.46
N ARG A 576 6.65 32.93 4.46
CA ARG A 576 7.99 32.34 4.41
C ARG A 576 8.86 32.83 5.55
N ALA A 577 8.91 34.14 5.79
CA ALA A 577 9.66 34.70 6.92
C ALA A 577 9.15 34.16 8.27
N LEU A 578 7.81 34.09 8.46
CA LEU A 578 7.21 33.50 9.66
C LEU A 578 7.63 32.03 9.85
N THR A 579 7.54 31.23 8.78
CA THR A 579 7.92 29.80 8.78
C THR A 579 9.41 29.63 9.10
N GLU A 580 10.29 30.42 8.47
CA GLU A 580 11.75 30.36 8.65
C GLU A 580 12.18 30.83 10.05
N GLU A 581 11.65 31.94 10.54
CA GLU A 581 12.04 32.52 11.84
C GLU A 581 11.52 31.71 13.03
N THR A 582 10.31 31.14 12.91
CA THR A 582 9.72 30.34 14.00
C THR A 582 10.07 28.85 13.88
N GLY A 583 10.54 28.40 12.72
CA GLY A 583 10.75 26.98 12.43
C GLY A 583 9.45 26.17 12.42
N THR A 584 8.28 26.82 12.29
CA THR A 584 6.96 26.17 12.21
C THR A 584 6.58 25.93 10.77
N THR A 585 5.73 24.93 10.51
CA THR A 585 5.06 24.77 9.20
C THR A 585 3.68 25.39 9.28
N ILE A 586 3.45 26.42 8.47
CA ILE A 586 2.17 27.14 8.42
C ILE A 586 1.44 26.81 7.11
N GLU A 587 0.19 26.40 7.23
CA GLU A 587 -0.74 26.13 6.13
C GLU A 587 -1.99 26.98 6.33
N LEU A 588 -2.46 27.65 5.26
CA LEU A 588 -3.69 28.44 5.27
C LEU A 588 -4.68 27.85 4.28
N ASP A 589 -5.92 27.67 4.73
CA ASP A 589 -7.06 27.32 3.90
C ASP A 589 -7.83 28.58 3.51
N ASP A 590 -8.50 28.57 2.35
CA ASP A 590 -9.26 29.70 1.80
C ASP A 590 -10.42 30.17 2.70
N ASN A 591 -10.84 29.35 3.66
CA ASN A 591 -11.89 29.64 4.63
C ASN A 591 -11.39 30.36 5.89
N GLY A 592 -10.11 30.77 5.93
CA GLY A 592 -9.48 31.45 7.06
C GLY A 592 -8.94 30.51 8.14
N THR A 593 -8.92 29.20 7.91
CA THR A 593 -8.30 28.24 8.84
C THR A 593 -6.78 28.26 8.66
N VAL A 594 -6.05 28.44 9.75
CA VAL A 594 -4.58 28.42 9.77
C VAL A 594 -4.12 27.25 10.63
N LYS A 595 -3.38 26.32 10.03
CA LYS A 595 -2.78 25.17 10.70
C LYS A 595 -1.30 25.44 10.90
N ILE A 596 -0.85 25.42 12.15
CA ILE A 596 0.53 25.66 12.54
C ILE A 596 1.07 24.38 13.16
N ALA A 597 2.07 23.79 12.51
CA ALA A 597 2.68 22.54 12.94
C ALA A 597 4.10 22.77 13.48
N SER A 598 4.38 22.28 14.68
CA SER A 598 5.75 22.22 15.24
C SER A 598 5.86 21.19 16.35
N SER A 599 7.05 20.62 16.53
CA SER A 599 7.39 19.79 17.69
C SER A 599 7.75 20.64 18.92
N ASN A 600 7.92 21.96 18.78
CA ASN A 600 8.17 22.89 19.87
C ASN A 600 6.94 23.77 20.15
N GLY A 601 6.38 23.63 21.36
CA GLY A 601 5.22 24.41 21.79
C GLY A 601 5.48 25.92 21.86
N GLU A 602 6.70 26.37 22.18
CA GLU A 602 7.04 27.79 22.23
C GLU A 602 7.08 28.41 20.83
N ALA A 603 7.68 27.69 19.87
CA ALA A 603 7.67 28.09 18.46
C ALA A 603 6.25 28.25 17.91
N THR A 604 5.36 27.33 18.29
CA THR A 604 3.93 27.40 17.91
C THR A 604 3.26 28.64 18.48
N LYS A 605 3.46 28.94 19.77
CA LYS A 605 2.89 30.13 20.41
C LYS A 605 3.40 31.43 19.78
N GLU A 606 4.67 31.50 19.44
CA GLU A 606 5.24 32.66 18.77
C GLU A 606 4.68 32.84 17.35
N ALA A 607 4.51 31.75 16.60
CA ALA A 607 3.85 31.80 15.29
C ALA A 607 2.39 32.28 15.40
N ILE A 608 1.63 31.78 16.38
CA ILE A 608 0.25 32.24 16.65
C ILE A 608 0.25 33.73 16.96
N ARG A 609 1.08 34.19 17.91
CA ARG A 609 1.17 35.60 18.32
C ARG A 609 1.38 36.52 17.12
N ARG A 610 2.32 36.18 16.23
CA ARG A 610 2.60 36.99 15.05
C ARG A 610 1.48 36.98 14.02
N ILE A 611 0.81 35.84 13.83
CA ILE A 611 -0.36 35.77 12.94
C ILE A 611 -1.50 36.60 13.53
N GLU A 612 -1.73 36.53 14.83
CA GLU A 612 -2.71 37.38 15.53
C GLU A 612 -2.35 38.87 15.39
N GLU A 613 -1.08 39.26 15.50
CA GLU A 613 -0.65 40.64 15.28
C GLU A 613 -0.90 41.14 13.85
N ILE A 614 -0.67 40.28 12.85
CA ILE A 614 -0.94 40.61 11.43
C ILE A 614 -2.45 40.72 11.18
N THR A 615 -3.24 39.82 11.78
CA THR A 615 -4.68 39.73 11.57
C THR A 615 -5.49 40.59 12.52
N ALA A 616 -4.84 41.21 13.52
CA ALA A 616 -5.47 42.07 14.51
C ALA A 616 -6.27 43.18 13.84
N GLU A 617 -7.56 43.24 14.13
CA GLU A 617 -8.43 44.32 13.70
C GLU A 617 -8.36 45.49 14.68
N VAL A 618 -8.57 46.69 14.13
CA VAL A 618 -8.57 47.91 14.93
C VAL A 618 -9.99 48.08 15.45
N GLU A 619 -10.19 47.82 16.73
CA GLU A 619 -11.49 47.88 17.38
C GLU A 619 -11.83 49.33 17.77
N VAL A 620 -12.97 49.83 17.28
CA VAL A 620 -13.47 51.16 17.66
C VAL A 620 -13.76 51.18 19.17
N GLY A 621 -13.17 52.15 19.87
CA GLY A 621 -13.30 52.34 21.32
C GLY A 621 -12.17 51.73 22.16
N ARG A 622 -11.30 50.89 21.57
CA ARG A 622 -10.15 50.29 22.27
C ARG A 622 -8.96 51.26 22.31
N ILE A 623 -8.20 51.21 23.40
CA ILE A 623 -6.97 51.97 23.60
C ILE A 623 -5.78 51.11 23.15
N TYR A 624 -4.91 51.69 22.33
CA TYR A 624 -3.67 51.08 21.84
C TYR A 624 -2.49 51.96 22.26
N ASN A 625 -1.36 51.35 22.59
CA ASN A 625 -0.09 52.07 22.74
C ASN A 625 0.58 52.10 21.37
N GLY A 626 0.65 53.28 20.77
CA GLY A 626 1.16 53.46 19.43
C GLY A 626 2.32 54.43 19.36
N LYS A 627 3.17 54.26 18.35
CA LYS A 627 4.37 55.08 18.15
C LYS A 627 4.12 56.16 17.12
N VAL A 628 4.49 57.41 17.43
CA VAL A 628 4.37 58.54 16.49
C VAL A 628 5.36 58.34 15.34
N ILE A 629 4.85 58.13 14.13
CA ILE A 629 5.65 57.89 12.92
C ILE A 629 5.85 59.14 12.07
N ARG A 630 4.91 60.09 12.14
CA ARG A 630 4.96 61.32 11.35
C ARG A 630 4.08 62.41 11.98
N ILE A 631 4.62 63.61 12.13
CA ILE A 631 3.89 64.79 12.60
C ILE A 631 3.59 65.69 11.40
N VAL A 632 2.39 66.27 11.38
CA VAL A 632 1.92 67.25 10.38
C VAL A 632 1.22 68.40 11.10
N ASP A 633 1.05 69.55 10.44
CA ASP A 633 0.51 70.77 11.07
C ASP A 633 -0.89 70.58 11.68
N PHE A 634 -1.67 69.62 11.17
CA PHE A 634 -3.04 69.35 11.61
C PHE A 634 -3.18 68.08 12.48
N GLY A 635 -2.09 67.40 12.83
CA GLY A 635 -2.13 66.20 13.67
C GLY A 635 -0.88 65.33 13.63
N ALA A 636 -0.97 64.13 14.20
CA ALA A 636 0.11 63.14 14.19
C ALA A 636 -0.39 61.78 13.71
N PHE A 637 0.40 61.12 12.86
CA PHE A 637 0.20 59.73 12.49
C PHE A 637 0.87 58.84 13.53
N VAL A 638 0.08 57.96 14.12
CA VAL A 638 0.51 57.02 15.15
C VAL A 638 0.31 55.61 14.60
N ASN A 639 1.38 54.82 14.59
CA ASN A 639 1.30 53.41 14.24
C ASN A 639 0.78 52.64 15.46
N ILE A 640 -0.39 52.01 15.32
CA ILE A 640 -1.09 51.29 16.41
C ILE A 640 -0.97 49.77 16.29
N LEU A 641 -0.79 49.27 15.05
CA LEU A 641 -0.56 47.87 14.72
C LEU A 641 0.37 47.82 13.50
N PRO A 642 1.10 46.71 13.27
CA PRO A 642 1.96 46.56 12.09
C PRO A 642 1.21 46.89 10.78
N GLY A 643 1.67 47.92 10.07
CA GLY A 643 1.07 48.38 8.80
C GLY A 643 -0.25 49.15 8.93
N LYS A 644 -0.73 49.46 10.14
CA LYS A 644 -1.93 50.27 10.38
C LYS A 644 -1.61 51.54 11.15
N ASP A 645 -1.77 52.66 10.45
CA ASP A 645 -1.56 53.99 10.98
C ASP A 645 -2.92 54.68 11.21
N GLY A 646 -3.05 55.34 12.35
CA GLY A 646 -4.18 56.22 12.64
C GLY A 646 -3.75 57.67 12.79
N LEU A 647 -4.66 58.58 12.47
CA LEU A 647 -4.43 60.02 12.60
C LEU A 647 -5.04 60.52 13.92
N VAL A 648 -4.19 61.07 14.78
CA VAL A 648 -4.63 61.93 15.89
C VAL A 648 -4.73 63.35 15.35
N HIS A 649 -5.94 63.86 15.22
CA HIS A 649 -6.16 65.25 14.80
C HIS A 649 -5.74 66.21 15.93
N ILE A 650 -5.28 67.43 15.61
CA ILE A 650 -4.80 68.42 16.60
C ILE A 650 -5.80 68.68 17.74
N SER A 651 -7.11 68.59 17.46
CA SER A 651 -8.18 68.76 18.46
C SER A 651 -8.41 67.55 19.37
N GLN A 652 -7.68 66.45 19.18
CA GLN A 652 -7.81 65.19 19.93
C GLN A 652 -6.53 64.84 20.70
N ILE A 653 -5.55 65.77 20.75
CA ILE A 653 -4.27 65.60 21.44
C ILE A 653 -4.40 65.92 22.93
N SER A 654 -5.07 67.02 23.29
CA SER A 654 -5.20 67.53 24.66
C SER A 654 -6.53 68.25 24.87
N ASP A 655 -6.94 68.45 26.12
CA ASP A 655 -8.08 69.28 26.53
C ASP A 655 -7.83 70.79 26.34
N GLU A 656 -6.56 71.20 26.32
CA GLU A 656 -6.15 72.59 26.14
C GLU A 656 -6.00 72.94 24.66
N ARG A 657 -6.04 74.24 24.33
CA ARG A 657 -5.89 74.72 22.95
C ARG A 657 -4.46 74.54 22.46
N VAL A 658 -4.22 73.46 21.72
CA VAL A 658 -2.92 73.16 21.09
C VAL A 658 -2.69 74.09 19.89
N ALA A 659 -1.62 74.90 19.93
CA ALA A 659 -1.22 75.78 18.83
C ALA A 659 -0.33 75.08 17.80
N ASN A 660 0.63 74.25 18.25
CA ASN A 660 1.45 73.40 17.40
C ASN A 660 1.48 71.96 17.94
N VAL A 661 1.38 70.99 17.03
CA VAL A 661 1.41 69.55 17.38
C VAL A 661 2.76 69.14 17.96
N SER A 662 3.85 69.75 17.47
CA SER A 662 5.23 69.48 17.89
C SER A 662 5.54 69.86 19.34
N ASP A 663 4.69 70.66 19.99
CA ASP A 663 4.86 71.04 21.40
C ASP A 663 4.38 69.92 22.35
N HIS A 664 3.59 68.96 21.85
CA HIS A 664 2.98 67.89 22.63
C HIS A 664 3.39 66.49 22.20
N LEU A 665 3.84 66.33 20.95
CA LEU A 665 4.21 65.03 20.39
C LEU A 665 5.57 65.12 19.68
N GLU A 666 6.42 64.14 19.96
CA GLU A 666 7.71 63.96 19.30
C GLU A 666 7.70 62.75 18.38
N MET A 667 8.49 62.81 17.30
CA MET A 667 8.74 61.65 16.45
C MET A 667 9.30 60.50 17.30
N ASN A 668 8.78 59.30 17.08
CA ASN A 668 9.08 58.07 17.83
C ASN A 668 8.57 58.00 19.27
N GLN A 669 7.81 58.99 19.76
CA GLN A 669 7.20 58.92 21.09
C GLN A 669 6.11 57.83 21.13
N GLU A 670 6.07 57.05 22.20
CA GLU A 670 4.97 56.13 22.49
C GLU A 670 3.84 56.86 23.22
N VAL A 671 2.62 56.74 22.71
CA VAL A 671 1.42 57.40 23.25
C VAL A 671 0.24 56.45 23.27
N ALA A 672 -0.54 56.51 24.36
CA ALA A 672 -1.81 55.79 24.47
C ALA A 672 -2.89 56.53 23.66
N VAL A 673 -3.52 55.83 22.71
CA VAL A 673 -4.50 56.39 21.77
C VAL A 673 -5.74 55.51 21.68
N LYS A 674 -6.92 56.12 21.80
CA LYS A 674 -8.21 55.44 21.65
C LYS A 674 -8.68 55.56 20.21
N VAL A 675 -9.16 54.45 19.63
CA VAL A 675 -9.78 54.46 18.30
C VAL A 675 -11.17 55.06 18.41
N MET A 676 -11.41 56.15 17.69
CA MET A 676 -12.70 56.85 17.70
C MET A 676 -13.62 56.36 16.60
N GLU A 677 -13.07 56.15 15.41
CA GLU A 677 -13.84 55.78 14.23
C GLU A 677 -12.89 55.20 13.17
N VAL A 678 -13.38 54.24 12.39
CA VAL A 678 -12.72 53.76 11.16
C VAL A 678 -13.62 54.16 9.99
N ASP A 679 -13.12 54.99 9.08
CA ASP A 679 -13.93 55.46 7.96
C ASP A 679 -14.10 54.38 6.87
N ARG A 680 -15.02 54.62 5.92
CA ARG A 680 -15.29 53.71 4.78
C ARG A 680 -14.10 53.48 3.84
N GLN A 681 -13.03 54.28 3.96
CA GLN A 681 -11.78 54.14 3.19
C GLN A 681 -10.68 53.48 4.03
N GLY A 682 -10.98 52.99 5.24
CA GLY A 682 -10.05 52.30 6.13
C GLY A 682 -9.13 53.24 6.94
N ARG A 683 -9.38 54.56 6.93
CA ARG A 683 -8.61 55.52 7.73
C ARG A 683 -9.07 55.50 9.18
N VAL A 684 -8.14 55.33 10.10
CA VAL A 684 -8.40 55.23 11.54
C VAL A 684 -8.24 56.61 12.17
N ARG A 685 -9.27 57.09 12.89
CA ARG A 685 -9.23 58.31 13.70
C ARG A 685 -8.91 57.95 15.14
N LEU A 686 -7.89 58.61 15.70
CA LEU A 686 -7.38 58.34 17.04
C LEU A 686 -7.54 59.56 17.94
N SER A 687 -7.65 59.33 19.25
CA SER A 687 -7.70 60.38 20.28
C SER A 687 -6.85 60.02 21.49
N ILE A 688 -5.93 60.93 21.86
CA ILE A 688 -5.11 60.83 23.08
C ILE A 688 -5.94 61.29 24.28
N LYS A 689 -6.69 62.38 24.10
CA LYS A 689 -7.60 62.94 25.10
C LYS A 689 -8.57 61.90 25.67
N GLU A 690 -9.23 61.16 24.77
CA GLU A 690 -10.22 60.15 25.15
C GLU A 690 -9.61 58.86 25.73
N ALA A 691 -8.31 58.62 25.50
CA ALA A 691 -7.58 57.55 26.15
C ALA A 691 -7.25 57.90 27.61
N GLN A 692 -6.86 59.17 27.85
CA GLN A 692 -6.51 59.68 29.19
C GLN A 692 -7.74 59.93 30.08
N ALA A 693 -8.89 60.26 29.51
CA ALA A 693 -10.12 60.53 30.26
C ALA A 693 -10.69 59.32 31.04
N LYS A 694 -10.24 58.09 30.78
CA LYS A 694 -10.66 56.88 31.51
C LYS A 694 -9.77 56.51 32.70
N GLU A 695 -8.50 56.93 32.74
CA GLU A 695 -7.62 56.68 33.90
C GLU A 695 -8.00 57.49 35.14
N THR A 696 -8.85 58.52 34.98
CA THR A 696 -9.29 59.40 36.08
C THR A 696 -10.62 58.97 36.71
N ALA A 697 -11.22 57.86 36.28
CA ALA A 697 -12.57 57.43 36.66
C ALA A 697 -12.66 56.04 37.33
N GLU A 698 -11.55 55.46 37.79
CA GLU A 698 -11.53 54.33 38.74
C GLU A 698 -11.29 54.77 40.18
#